data_AF-A0A2P4YCB3-F1
#
_entry.id   AF-A0A2P4YCB3-F1
#
_cell.length_a   1.000
_cell.length_b   1.000
_cell.length_c   1.000
_cell.angle_alpha   90.00
_cell.angle_beta   90.00
_cell.angle_gamma   90.00
#
_symmetry.space_group_name_H-M   'P 1'
#
loop_
_entity.id
_entity.type
_entity.pdbx_description
1 polymer ?
#
loop_
_entity_poly.entity_id
_entity_poly.type
_entity_poly.pdbx_seq_one_letter_code
_entity_poly.pdbx_strand_id
1 'polypeptide(L)'
;MAAQSKGPKVPYVNFDGPELFNDMKGDAGSAQKGRIDAFFTHLAVCHTVIPERHENSSEVTLSASSPDEQALVAGAGYFGYEFVNRSPGFAHVKVRGTVQKYEMLDVLEFNSTRKRMSTIIRHPNGRIFLYSKGADVIIYGLLIKDNEDESISSQLQEITRRHIDQYAEDGLRTLTIAVREIEPSYYAEWSTRFHDAQNNLNEIDKRKKDLPNAIDECMNEIEQDLELLGATAIEDKLQSGVPDAIANLACAGIKIWVLTGDKEETAINIGFACQLVTNEMKLFIINSKNAPTPEVLESTLRDEIGVRSADVTVYIASPPTTRGDLRELALVIDGETLIYALRGTCRPLLAEFSQYCKAVIACRVSPAQKAEMVALIKEYVPGVRTLAIGDGANDVSMIQEAHVGVGISGQEGMQAVNSSDYAIAQFRFLQRLLLVHGRWNYRRMAQLVLYIFYKNILFTAAQYWYTLLCGFSGQKFFLESGTQLYNIALTAIPIVAASILDQDVNDEVAMTFPKLYFTGPRDEDINTRVFSLWVVGAIVESIIITFITLHGLQKAGFGGASPTMWMEGFIVFTLVVSIANSKLFMFQNSFYFFNYFLYVGSVVMWLLVAFVCSHVYFLSDLTWEFMIEQSFELISFWLIYLFVPVAALSYAHLLNGVRSTFFPEYWHLAKEVTKFNLDRKLLQWNDNSNAARIDGDEDDDLDDLELDWDDLDDLDDDWALEDDGDVASAGRRKVEEHVKKKVSVRRAQHSKRRFVDRIRVKATGGHGGNGCASFFSESAMRKRPNGGHGGAGGDVVIEASDKMQNLANATHHFKGGAGTNGMRTFFSESAMRKRPNGGHGGAGGDVVIEASDKMQNLANATHHFKGGAGTNGMPNDAAGRKGKHCHVKVPCGTLVKRVERYERELENGEYEIVDQMEIVADLDKPGASFLAAKGGKPGLGNRILAGKTTKFGRLRKHMPENKTTGSPGTSQYYELELKTIADVGLVGYPNAGKSTLLSVLSRATPEIAPYPFTTLHPYVGIVEFPDTFRLSVADIPGLIDGAHRNVGLGHDFLRHIERTKVSNT
;
A
#
# COMPACT_ATOMS: atom_id res chain seq x y z
N MET A 1 14.03 -56.10 -28.39
CA MET A 1 14.05 -54.76 -28.98
C MET A 1 15.14 -53.97 -28.30
N ALA A 2 16.19 -53.63 -29.03
CA ALA A 2 17.37 -52.97 -28.48
C ALA A 2 17.02 -51.56 -28.00
N ALA A 3 17.39 -51.25 -26.76
CA ALA A 3 17.29 -49.92 -26.18
C ALA A 3 18.14 -48.95 -27.03
N GLN A 4 17.49 -48.04 -27.74
CA GLN A 4 18.17 -46.87 -28.29
C GLN A 4 18.64 -46.03 -27.10
N SER A 5 19.95 -45.88 -26.99
CA SER A 5 20.59 -45.04 -25.98
C SER A 5 20.03 -43.63 -26.06
N LYS A 6 19.34 -43.16 -25.01
CA LYS A 6 19.04 -41.73 -24.82
C LYS A 6 20.36 -40.99 -24.92
N GLY A 7 20.52 -40.16 -25.94
CA GLY A 7 21.68 -39.28 -26.11
C GLY A 7 21.85 -38.34 -24.91
N PRO A 8 22.98 -37.61 -24.83
CA PRO A 8 23.20 -36.64 -23.76
C PRO A 8 22.01 -35.66 -23.67
N LYS A 9 21.48 -35.46 -22.46
CA LYS A 9 20.46 -34.43 -22.21
C LYS A 9 21.11 -33.06 -22.42
N VAL A 10 20.79 -32.40 -23.52
CA VAL A 10 21.21 -31.01 -23.77
C VAL A 10 20.20 -30.08 -23.10
N PRO A 11 20.65 -29.07 -22.33
CA PRO A 11 19.75 -28.11 -21.71
C PRO A 11 18.91 -27.37 -22.77
N TYR A 12 17.64 -27.11 -22.46
CA TYR A 12 16.66 -26.43 -23.32
C TYR A 12 16.20 -27.18 -24.59
N VAL A 13 16.62 -28.44 -24.79
CA VAL A 13 16.20 -29.23 -25.96
C VAL A 13 15.42 -30.47 -25.53
N ASN A 14 14.18 -30.58 -26.02
CA ASN A 14 13.32 -31.75 -25.83
C ASN A 14 12.69 -32.15 -27.16
N PHE A 15 13.46 -32.84 -28.00
CA PHE A 15 13.04 -33.27 -29.33
C PHE A 15 12.73 -34.78 -29.32
N ASP A 16 11.56 -35.15 -29.83
CA ASP A 16 11.11 -36.54 -29.96
C ASP A 16 10.67 -36.79 -31.41
N GLY A 17 11.50 -37.51 -32.17
CA GLY A 17 11.26 -37.73 -33.60
C GLY A 17 12.50 -38.25 -34.35
N PRO A 18 12.51 -39.50 -34.85
CA PRO A 18 13.65 -40.04 -35.59
C PRO A 18 13.74 -39.53 -37.05
N GLU A 19 12.66 -38.96 -37.59
CA GLU A 19 12.52 -38.58 -39.01
C GLU A 19 13.55 -37.52 -39.43
N LEU A 20 13.70 -36.45 -38.64
CA LEU A 20 14.66 -35.38 -38.94
C LEU A 20 16.12 -35.89 -38.98
N PHE A 21 16.48 -36.84 -38.12
CA PHE A 21 17.81 -37.45 -38.14
C PHE A 21 18.06 -38.29 -39.39
N ASN A 22 17.02 -38.89 -39.98
CA ASN A 22 17.11 -39.63 -41.23
C ASN A 22 17.24 -38.68 -42.42
N ASP A 23 16.49 -37.59 -42.43
CA ASP A 23 16.56 -36.56 -43.48
C ASP A 23 17.92 -35.83 -43.48
N MET A 24 18.51 -35.62 -42.30
CA MET A 24 19.87 -35.08 -42.16
C MET A 24 20.97 -36.01 -42.71
N LYS A 25 20.71 -37.32 -42.75
CA LYS A 25 21.61 -38.31 -43.39
C LYS A 25 21.46 -38.28 -44.91
N GLY A 26 20.26 -37.93 -45.40
CA GLY A 26 19.95 -37.71 -46.81
C GLY A 26 18.88 -38.62 -47.37
N ASP A 27 18.08 -39.29 -46.53
CA ASP A 27 17.07 -40.27 -46.96
C ASP A 27 15.92 -39.61 -47.75
N ALA A 28 15.60 -38.34 -47.49
CA ALA A 28 14.63 -37.53 -48.23
C ALA A 28 15.20 -36.78 -49.47
N GLY A 29 16.47 -37.02 -49.84
CA GLY A 29 17.12 -36.43 -51.00
C GLY A 29 18.13 -35.31 -50.71
N SER A 30 18.98 -34.98 -51.69
CA SER A 30 20.10 -34.04 -51.52
C SER A 30 19.66 -32.58 -51.35
N ALA A 31 18.54 -32.18 -51.96
CA ALA A 31 17.99 -30.83 -51.86
C ALA A 31 17.46 -30.55 -50.43
N GLN A 32 16.74 -31.50 -49.84
CA GLN A 32 16.23 -31.40 -48.47
C GLN A 32 17.37 -31.34 -47.45
N LYS A 33 18.38 -32.20 -47.62
CA LYS A 33 19.59 -32.18 -46.79
C LYS A 33 20.31 -30.82 -46.85
N GLY A 34 20.44 -30.22 -48.04
CA GLY A 34 21.04 -28.89 -48.21
C GLY A 34 20.26 -27.79 -47.49
N ARG A 35 18.92 -27.82 -47.53
CA ARG A 35 18.06 -26.86 -46.81
C ARG A 35 18.14 -27.03 -45.30
N ILE A 36 18.16 -28.26 -44.79
CA ILE A 36 18.33 -28.54 -43.36
C ILE A 36 19.70 -28.05 -42.87
N ASP A 37 20.77 -28.28 -43.64
CA ASP A 37 22.10 -27.77 -43.32
C ASP A 37 22.11 -26.24 -43.26
N ALA A 38 21.46 -25.56 -44.21
CA ALA A 38 21.33 -24.11 -44.22
C ALA A 38 20.51 -23.58 -43.02
N PHE A 39 19.43 -24.26 -42.65
CA PHE A 39 18.57 -23.91 -41.52
C PHE A 39 19.32 -23.98 -40.18
N PHE A 40 20.01 -25.09 -39.89
CA PHE A 40 20.76 -25.20 -38.63
C PHE A 40 22.03 -24.35 -38.60
N THR A 41 22.66 -24.12 -39.75
CA THR A 41 23.77 -23.16 -39.85
C THR A 41 23.29 -21.73 -39.59
N HIS A 42 22.08 -21.37 -40.05
CA HIS A 42 21.46 -20.08 -39.73
C HIS A 42 21.28 -19.93 -38.22
N LEU A 43 20.63 -20.91 -37.55
CA LEU A 43 20.39 -20.86 -36.11
C LEU A 43 21.68 -20.76 -35.27
N ALA A 44 22.77 -21.40 -35.72
CA ALA A 44 24.06 -21.40 -35.05
C ALA A 44 24.94 -20.15 -35.31
N VAL A 45 24.51 -19.24 -36.19
CA VAL A 45 25.31 -18.06 -36.57
C VAL A 45 24.54 -16.75 -36.38
N CYS A 46 23.26 -16.71 -36.73
CA CYS A 46 22.40 -15.53 -36.65
C CYS A 46 21.85 -15.35 -35.22
N HIS A 47 22.70 -14.91 -34.28
CA HIS A 47 22.35 -14.63 -32.88
C HIS A 47 23.39 -13.75 -32.19
N THR A 48 23.09 -13.29 -30.96
CA THR A 48 24.06 -12.57 -30.11
C THR A 48 24.53 -13.36 -28.88
N VAL A 49 24.14 -14.63 -28.75
CA VAL A 49 24.59 -15.55 -27.68
C VAL A 49 26.11 -15.59 -27.54
N ILE A 50 26.59 -15.54 -26.30
CA ILE A 50 28.00 -15.59 -25.90
C ILE A 50 28.25 -16.92 -25.17
N PRO A 51 29.27 -17.71 -25.56
CA PRO A 51 29.62 -18.93 -24.85
C PRO A 51 30.60 -18.59 -23.72
N GLU A 52 30.22 -18.86 -22.48
CA GLU A 52 31.03 -18.73 -21.28
C GLU A 52 31.66 -20.08 -20.91
N ARG A 53 32.94 -20.07 -20.54
CA ARG A 53 33.65 -21.25 -20.04
C ARG A 53 34.00 -21.02 -18.58
N HIS A 54 33.51 -21.87 -17.69
CA HIS A 54 33.92 -21.84 -16.29
C HIS A 54 35.38 -22.30 -16.16
N GLU A 55 36.18 -21.57 -15.37
CA GLU A 55 37.65 -21.70 -15.30
C GLU A 55 38.19 -23.10 -14.89
N ASN A 56 37.34 -24.07 -14.54
CA ASN A 56 37.74 -25.43 -14.18
C ASN A 56 36.81 -26.52 -14.74
N SER A 57 35.95 -26.22 -15.72
CA SER A 57 35.05 -27.22 -16.32
C SER A 57 35.15 -27.22 -17.84
N SER A 58 34.97 -28.39 -18.47
CA SER A 58 34.79 -28.51 -19.92
C SER A 58 33.38 -28.10 -20.38
N GLU A 59 32.52 -27.66 -19.46
CA GLU A 59 31.14 -27.29 -19.72
C GLU A 59 31.09 -25.84 -20.22
N VAL A 60 30.46 -25.63 -21.37
CA VAL A 60 30.25 -24.32 -21.99
C VAL A 60 28.82 -23.90 -21.67
N THR A 61 28.67 -22.82 -20.91
CA THR A 61 27.36 -22.21 -20.65
C THR A 61 27.07 -21.16 -21.72
N LEU A 62 25.87 -21.18 -22.29
CA LEU A 62 25.45 -20.18 -23.27
C LEU A 62 24.74 -19.04 -22.54
N SER A 63 25.27 -17.82 -22.62
CA SER A 63 24.64 -16.60 -22.09
C SER A 63 24.02 -15.80 -23.22
N ALA A 64 22.74 -15.45 -23.11
CA ALA A 64 22.00 -14.70 -24.11
C ALA A 64 21.15 -13.61 -23.46
N SER A 65 20.88 -12.53 -24.20
CA SER A 65 19.93 -11.48 -23.77
C SER A 65 18.46 -11.90 -23.91
N SER A 66 18.19 -12.97 -24.67
CA SER A 66 16.87 -13.55 -24.85
C SER A 66 16.93 -15.07 -24.64
N PRO A 67 16.02 -15.66 -23.83
CA PRO A 67 15.95 -17.11 -23.63
C PRO A 67 15.59 -17.86 -24.92
N ASP A 68 14.82 -17.23 -25.82
CA ASP A 68 14.46 -17.81 -27.11
C ASP A 68 15.73 -18.05 -27.97
N GLU A 69 16.66 -17.08 -27.98
CA GLU A 69 17.94 -17.26 -28.69
C GLU A 69 18.81 -18.34 -28.06
N GLN A 70 18.84 -18.42 -26.73
CA GLN A 70 19.57 -19.46 -26.01
C GLN A 70 19.06 -20.86 -26.38
N ALA A 71 17.73 -21.03 -26.43
CA ALA A 71 17.08 -22.28 -26.80
C ALA A 71 17.37 -22.67 -28.26
N LEU A 72 17.34 -21.70 -29.19
CA LEU A 72 17.64 -21.93 -30.61
C LEU A 72 19.09 -22.37 -30.84
N VAL A 73 20.06 -21.70 -30.20
CA VAL A 73 21.48 -22.05 -30.33
C VAL A 73 21.79 -23.40 -29.65
N ALA A 74 21.19 -23.66 -28.49
CA ALA A 74 21.29 -24.96 -27.83
C ALA A 74 20.67 -26.08 -28.70
N GLY A 75 19.53 -25.80 -29.34
CA GLY A 75 18.88 -26.67 -30.32
C GLY A 75 19.78 -26.99 -31.51
N ALA A 76 20.38 -25.97 -32.13
CA ALA A 76 21.34 -26.17 -33.22
C ALA A 76 22.54 -27.03 -32.79
N GLY A 77 23.06 -26.81 -31.58
CA GLY A 77 24.11 -27.62 -30.97
C GLY A 77 23.72 -29.10 -30.81
N TYR A 78 22.49 -29.38 -30.38
CA TYR A 78 21.96 -30.74 -30.26
C TYR A 78 21.95 -31.49 -31.60
N PHE A 79 21.63 -30.80 -32.70
CA PHE A 79 21.66 -31.36 -34.06
C PHE A 79 23.06 -31.35 -34.70
N GLY A 80 24.12 -31.03 -33.94
CA GLY A 80 25.50 -31.10 -34.39
C GLY A 80 26.04 -29.84 -35.06
N TYR A 81 25.39 -28.68 -34.85
CA TYR A 81 25.83 -27.35 -35.26
C TYR A 81 26.16 -26.55 -34.00
N GLU A 82 27.27 -26.90 -33.36
CA GLU A 82 27.66 -26.39 -32.05
C GLU A 82 28.39 -25.04 -32.19
N PHE A 83 27.82 -23.97 -31.63
CA PHE A 83 28.49 -22.67 -31.56
C PHE A 83 29.59 -22.70 -30.50
N VAL A 84 30.84 -22.45 -30.90
CA VAL A 84 32.02 -22.65 -30.03
C VAL A 84 32.50 -21.36 -29.39
N ASN A 85 32.75 -20.33 -30.20
CA ASN A 85 33.22 -19.03 -29.74
C ASN A 85 33.07 -17.96 -30.85
N ARG A 86 33.04 -16.69 -30.45
CA ARG A 86 33.09 -15.53 -31.34
C ARG A 86 34.43 -14.81 -31.16
N SER A 87 35.22 -14.72 -32.22
CA SER A 87 36.39 -13.84 -32.30
C SER A 87 35.97 -12.51 -32.95
N PRO A 88 36.72 -11.40 -32.79
CA PRO A 88 36.42 -10.16 -33.49
C PRO A 88 36.28 -10.40 -35.01
N GLY A 89 35.07 -10.16 -35.56
CA GLY A 89 34.75 -10.39 -36.97
C GLY A 89 34.53 -11.85 -37.41
N PHE A 90 34.59 -12.85 -36.51
CA PHE A 90 34.43 -14.26 -36.90
C PHE A 90 33.60 -15.07 -35.90
N ALA A 91 32.69 -15.89 -36.40
CA ALA A 91 31.98 -16.92 -35.64
C ALA A 91 32.57 -18.30 -35.93
N HIS A 92 32.92 -19.05 -34.88
CA HIS A 92 33.41 -20.43 -35.00
C HIS A 92 32.29 -21.39 -34.63
N VAL A 93 31.84 -22.18 -35.62
CA VAL A 93 30.77 -23.17 -35.45
C VAL A 93 31.32 -24.53 -35.80
N LYS A 94 31.12 -25.51 -34.93
CA LYS A 94 31.50 -26.89 -35.15
C LYS A 94 30.33 -27.62 -35.81
N VAL A 95 30.40 -27.72 -37.13
CA VAL A 95 29.41 -28.39 -37.97
C VAL A 95 29.82 -29.86 -38.11
N ARG A 96 28.99 -30.77 -37.58
CA ARG A 96 29.18 -32.23 -37.63
C ARG A 96 30.58 -32.70 -37.22
N GLY A 97 31.15 -32.04 -36.20
CA GLY A 97 32.48 -32.34 -35.65
C GLY A 97 33.64 -31.54 -36.26
N THR A 98 33.42 -30.85 -37.38
CA THR A 98 34.43 -29.99 -38.03
C THR A 98 34.21 -28.52 -37.69
N VAL A 99 35.24 -27.84 -37.19
CA VAL A 99 35.16 -26.40 -36.89
C VAL A 99 35.24 -25.61 -38.19
N GLN A 100 34.16 -24.92 -38.51
CA GLN A 100 34.05 -24.01 -39.64
C GLN A 100 34.08 -22.56 -39.14
N LYS A 101 34.79 -21.72 -39.90
CA LYS A 101 34.99 -20.30 -39.58
C LYS A 101 34.13 -19.46 -40.52
N TYR A 102 33.15 -18.76 -39.97
CA TYR A 102 32.29 -17.82 -40.67
C TYR A 102 32.76 -16.40 -40.39
N GLU A 103 32.98 -15.61 -41.45
CA GLU A 103 33.30 -14.19 -41.30
C GLU A 103 32.00 -13.42 -41.11
N MET A 104 31.91 -12.68 -40.01
CA MET A 104 30.77 -11.84 -39.67
C MET A 104 31.01 -10.47 -40.26
N LEU A 105 30.26 -10.12 -41.30
CA LEU A 105 30.43 -8.87 -42.03
C LEU A 105 29.66 -7.74 -41.32
N ASP A 106 28.34 -7.91 -41.16
CA ASP A 106 27.47 -6.95 -40.46
C ASP A 106 26.39 -7.67 -39.65
N VAL A 107 26.01 -7.07 -38.52
CA VAL A 107 24.90 -7.54 -37.68
C VAL A 107 23.82 -6.46 -37.66
N LEU A 108 22.64 -6.79 -38.18
CA LEU A 108 21.46 -5.94 -38.10
C LEU A 108 20.67 -6.34 -36.85
N GLU A 109 20.93 -5.61 -35.77
CA GLU A 109 20.35 -5.89 -34.46
C GLU A 109 18.82 -5.87 -34.46
N PHE A 110 18.25 -6.65 -33.54
CA PHE A 110 16.82 -6.66 -33.29
C PHE A 110 16.35 -5.29 -32.80
N ASN A 111 15.27 -4.78 -33.40
CA ASN A 111 14.55 -3.61 -32.90
C ASN A 111 13.06 -3.95 -32.77
N SER A 112 12.41 -3.46 -31.71
CA SER A 112 10.98 -3.64 -31.43
C SER A 112 10.06 -3.15 -32.57
N THR A 113 10.47 -2.13 -33.31
CA THR A 113 9.75 -1.62 -34.49
C THR A 113 9.89 -2.55 -35.70
N ARG A 114 11.08 -3.13 -35.92
CA ARG A 114 11.38 -4.01 -37.05
C ARG A 114 11.00 -5.47 -36.81
N LYS A 115 10.95 -5.92 -35.56
CA LYS A 115 10.60 -7.28 -35.07
C LYS A 115 11.35 -8.42 -35.77
N ARG A 116 12.59 -8.18 -36.17
CA ARG A 116 13.50 -9.15 -36.78
C ARG A 116 14.95 -8.79 -36.52
N MET A 117 15.83 -9.78 -36.61
CA MET A 117 17.28 -9.65 -36.56
C MET A 117 17.86 -10.28 -37.82
N SER A 118 18.91 -9.67 -38.37
CA SER A 118 19.62 -10.25 -39.51
C SER A 118 21.13 -10.19 -39.32
N THR A 119 21.84 -11.07 -40.01
CA THR A 119 23.30 -11.17 -39.95
C THR A 119 23.83 -11.46 -41.34
N ILE A 120 24.81 -10.68 -41.78
CA ILE A 120 25.47 -10.85 -43.07
C ILE A 120 26.80 -11.56 -42.80
N ILE A 121 26.99 -12.71 -43.45
CA ILE A 121 28.16 -13.55 -43.24
C ILE A 121 28.80 -13.97 -44.55
N ARG A 122 30.13 -14.11 -44.55
CA ARG A 122 30.86 -14.79 -45.61
C ARG A 122 31.14 -16.23 -45.18
N HIS A 123 30.68 -17.16 -46.01
CA HIS A 123 30.95 -18.58 -45.83
C HIS A 123 32.41 -18.93 -46.17
N PRO A 124 32.93 -20.07 -45.70
CA PRO A 124 34.26 -20.57 -46.07
C PRO A 124 34.48 -20.73 -47.59
N ASN A 125 33.40 -20.86 -48.36
CA ASN A 125 33.42 -20.96 -49.82
C ASN A 125 33.52 -19.59 -50.54
N GLY A 126 33.57 -18.47 -49.79
CA GLY A 126 33.70 -17.11 -50.32
C GLY A 126 32.38 -16.41 -50.66
N ARG A 127 31.24 -17.13 -50.66
CA ARG A 127 29.90 -16.58 -50.92
C ARG A 127 29.37 -15.82 -49.70
N ILE A 128 28.58 -14.77 -49.94
CA ILE A 128 27.98 -13.94 -48.90
C ILE A 128 26.51 -14.31 -48.75
N PHE A 129 26.08 -14.53 -47.52
CA PHE A 129 24.69 -14.83 -47.19
C PHE A 129 24.18 -13.85 -46.14
N LEU A 130 22.93 -13.40 -46.32
CA LEU A 130 22.13 -12.71 -45.32
C LEU A 130 21.21 -13.72 -44.67
N TYR A 131 21.36 -13.88 -43.36
CA TYR A 131 20.49 -14.69 -42.53
C TYR A 131 19.54 -13.77 -41.77
N SER A 132 18.23 -13.99 -41.90
CA SER A 132 17.21 -13.20 -41.19
C SER A 132 16.29 -14.11 -40.38
N LYS A 133 15.97 -13.70 -39.16
CA LYS A 133 14.97 -14.33 -38.28
C LYS A 133 14.05 -13.28 -37.69
N GLY A 134 12.76 -13.58 -37.61
CA GLY A 134 11.81 -12.64 -37.03
C GLY A 134 10.38 -13.16 -36.96
N ALA A 135 9.47 -12.25 -36.64
CA ALA A 135 8.04 -12.52 -36.66
C ALA A 135 7.58 -12.95 -38.07
N ASP A 136 6.66 -13.90 -38.11
CA ASP A 136 5.99 -14.43 -39.30
C ASP A 136 5.49 -13.31 -40.23
N VAL A 137 4.63 -12.41 -39.75
CA VAL A 137 4.04 -11.35 -40.58
C VAL A 137 5.10 -10.46 -41.23
N ILE A 138 6.23 -10.24 -40.55
CA ILE A 138 7.31 -9.40 -41.05
C ILE A 138 8.14 -10.12 -42.10
N ILE A 139 8.58 -11.35 -41.81
CA ILE A 139 9.44 -12.10 -42.74
C ILE A 139 8.66 -12.46 -44.01
N TYR A 140 7.39 -12.86 -43.91
CA TYR A 140 6.56 -13.13 -45.09
C TYR A 140 6.38 -11.90 -45.99
N GLY A 141 6.38 -10.69 -45.42
CA GLY A 141 6.34 -9.44 -46.21
C GLY A 141 7.61 -9.16 -47.01
N LEU A 142 8.73 -9.82 -46.66
CA LEU A 142 10.06 -9.64 -47.23
C LEU A 142 10.51 -10.81 -48.12
N LEU A 143 9.68 -11.86 -48.25
CA LEU A 143 9.97 -13.01 -49.11
C LEU A 143 9.87 -12.62 -50.59
N ILE A 144 10.57 -13.39 -51.43
CA ILE A 144 10.46 -13.28 -52.90
C ILE A 144 8.99 -13.45 -53.31
N LYS A 145 8.46 -12.46 -54.02
CA LYS A 145 7.12 -12.50 -54.63
C LYS A 145 7.24 -13.09 -56.03
N ASP A 146 7.16 -14.41 -56.13
CA ASP A 146 7.04 -15.07 -57.43
C ASP A 146 5.64 -14.79 -58.02
N ASN A 147 5.58 -14.42 -59.30
CA ASN A 147 4.33 -14.19 -60.04
C ASN A 147 3.71 -15.48 -60.60
N GLU A 148 4.32 -16.65 -60.34
CA GLU A 148 3.86 -17.96 -60.82
C GLU A 148 3.35 -18.79 -59.62
N ASP A 149 2.03 -18.99 -59.54
CA ASP A 149 1.32 -19.68 -58.45
C ASP A 149 1.70 -21.17 -58.28
N GLU A 150 2.50 -21.75 -59.19
CA GLU A 150 2.92 -23.18 -59.17
C GLU A 150 4.39 -23.41 -58.76
N SER A 151 5.11 -22.38 -58.29
CA SER A 151 6.49 -22.51 -57.83
C SER A 151 6.60 -23.33 -56.52
N ILE A 152 7.62 -24.20 -56.42
CA ILE A 152 7.94 -25.01 -55.21
C ILE A 152 8.14 -24.10 -53.98
N SER A 153 8.58 -22.85 -54.19
CA SER A 153 8.75 -21.85 -53.14
C SER A 153 7.41 -21.43 -52.56
N SER A 154 6.40 -21.16 -53.42
CA SER A 154 5.06 -20.76 -53.00
C SER A 154 4.33 -21.86 -52.21
N GLN A 155 4.47 -23.12 -52.61
CA GLN A 155 3.92 -24.26 -51.85
C GLN A 155 4.56 -24.42 -50.47
N LEU A 156 5.88 -24.23 -50.37
CA LEU A 156 6.60 -24.28 -49.09
C LEU A 156 6.16 -23.16 -48.14
N GLN A 157 5.95 -21.95 -48.68
CA GLN A 157 5.43 -20.81 -47.92
C GLN A 157 4.03 -21.11 -47.36
N GLU A 158 3.12 -21.70 -48.13
CA GLU A 158 1.78 -22.02 -47.65
C GLU A 158 1.77 -23.13 -46.58
N ILE A 159 2.56 -24.20 -46.79
CA ILE A 159 2.68 -25.29 -45.80
C ILE A 159 3.28 -24.76 -44.49
N THR A 160 4.36 -23.98 -44.58
CA THR A 160 5.03 -23.41 -43.40
C THR A 160 4.09 -22.47 -42.63
N ARG A 161 3.27 -21.67 -43.34
CA ARG A 161 2.27 -20.81 -42.72
C ARG A 161 1.25 -21.63 -41.92
N ARG A 162 0.74 -22.71 -42.50
CA ARG A 162 -0.20 -23.61 -41.80
C ARG A 162 0.41 -24.24 -40.54
N HIS A 163 1.70 -24.60 -40.57
CA HIS A 163 2.39 -25.09 -39.37
C HIS A 163 2.59 -24.00 -38.32
N ILE A 164 2.92 -22.76 -38.71
CA ILE A 164 3.03 -21.62 -37.80
C ILE A 164 1.69 -21.38 -37.09
N ASP A 165 0.59 -21.39 -37.84
CA ASP A 165 -0.75 -21.22 -37.28
C ASP A 165 -1.07 -22.32 -36.25
N GLN A 166 -0.77 -23.59 -36.56
CA GLN A 166 -0.93 -24.70 -35.62
C GLN A 166 -0.06 -24.54 -34.36
N TYR A 167 1.21 -24.13 -34.52
CA TYR A 167 2.10 -23.90 -33.37
C TYR A 167 1.62 -22.75 -32.49
N ALA A 168 1.01 -21.71 -33.09
CA ALA A 168 0.41 -20.62 -32.34
C ALA A 168 -0.84 -21.08 -31.56
N GLU A 169 -1.68 -21.93 -32.17
CA GLU A 169 -2.81 -22.58 -31.48
C GLU A 169 -2.35 -23.41 -30.28
N ASP A 170 -1.23 -24.11 -30.41
CA ASP A 170 -0.60 -24.88 -29.33
C ASP A 170 0.12 -23.99 -28.28
N GLY A 171 0.14 -22.67 -28.47
CA GLY A 171 0.75 -21.70 -27.55
C GLY A 171 2.28 -21.63 -27.63
N LEU A 172 2.90 -22.12 -28.69
CA LEU A 172 4.34 -22.08 -28.91
C LEU A 172 4.77 -20.73 -29.50
N ARG A 173 5.93 -20.23 -29.09
CA ARG A 173 6.55 -19.02 -29.68
C ARG A 173 7.17 -19.36 -31.02
N THR A 174 6.63 -18.79 -32.09
CA THR A 174 7.10 -19.06 -33.45
C THR A 174 8.04 -17.99 -33.98
N LEU A 175 9.12 -18.39 -34.65
CA LEU A 175 9.96 -17.51 -35.46
C LEU A 175 10.10 -18.06 -36.86
N THR A 176 10.12 -17.18 -37.85
CA THR A 176 10.33 -17.54 -39.26
C THR A 176 11.78 -17.28 -39.64
N ILE A 177 12.38 -18.24 -40.34
CA ILE A 177 13.81 -18.26 -40.69
C ILE A 177 13.94 -18.16 -42.21
N ALA A 178 14.68 -17.15 -42.67
CA ALA A 178 14.88 -16.89 -44.09
C ALA A 178 16.34 -16.53 -44.40
N VAL A 179 16.73 -16.76 -45.66
CA VAL A 179 18.08 -16.54 -46.17
C VAL A 179 18.04 -15.82 -47.51
N ARG A 180 19.08 -15.04 -47.82
CA ARG A 180 19.34 -14.53 -49.16
C ARG A 180 20.82 -14.63 -49.47
N GLU A 181 21.16 -15.07 -50.67
CA GLU A 181 22.53 -14.95 -51.17
C GLU A 181 22.75 -13.54 -51.74
N ILE A 182 23.89 -12.95 -51.41
CA ILE A 182 24.24 -11.58 -51.81
C ILE A 182 25.48 -11.59 -52.69
N GLU A 183 25.43 -10.85 -53.79
CA GLU A 183 26.59 -10.65 -54.66
C GLU A 183 27.65 -9.77 -53.95
N PRO A 184 28.95 -10.15 -53.98
CA PRO A 184 30.01 -9.39 -53.31
C PRO A 184 30.13 -7.93 -53.74
N SER A 185 29.83 -7.62 -55.01
CA SER A 185 29.84 -6.26 -55.57
C SER A 185 28.74 -5.38 -54.95
N TYR A 186 27.51 -5.91 -54.91
CA TYR A 186 26.37 -5.24 -54.29
C TYR A 186 26.56 -5.02 -52.79
N TYR A 187 27.09 -6.02 -52.07
CA TYR A 187 27.38 -5.87 -50.64
C TYR A 187 28.42 -4.77 -50.37
N ALA A 188 29.46 -4.65 -51.20
CA ALA A 188 30.48 -3.61 -51.00
C ALA A 188 29.88 -2.20 -51.14
N GLU A 189 29.03 -1.97 -52.13
CA GLU A 189 28.34 -0.69 -52.33
C GLU A 189 27.35 -0.38 -51.20
N TRP A 190 26.56 -1.37 -50.79
CA TRP A 190 25.63 -1.24 -49.68
C TRP A 190 26.36 -0.97 -48.35
N SER A 191 27.45 -1.70 -48.09
CA SER A 191 28.24 -1.57 -46.85
C SER A 191 28.80 -0.15 -46.70
N THR A 192 29.27 0.47 -47.78
CA THR A 192 29.73 1.87 -47.74
C THR A 192 28.58 2.81 -47.36
N ARG A 193 27.42 2.71 -48.03
CA ARG A 193 26.23 3.53 -47.71
C ARG A 193 25.76 3.33 -46.26
N PHE A 194 25.75 2.08 -45.80
CA PHE A 194 25.32 1.72 -44.45
C PHE A 194 26.26 2.27 -43.37
N HIS A 195 27.58 2.13 -43.55
CA HIS A 195 28.57 2.68 -42.61
C HIS A 195 28.57 4.21 -42.61
N ASP A 196 28.38 4.85 -43.77
CA ASP A 196 28.23 6.31 -43.87
C ASP A 196 26.98 6.79 -43.12
N ALA A 197 25.86 6.07 -43.24
CA ALA A 197 24.63 6.37 -42.50
C ALA A 197 24.80 6.12 -40.99
N GLN A 198 25.48 5.05 -40.58
CA GLN A 198 25.75 4.74 -39.17
C GLN A 198 26.70 5.76 -38.51
N ASN A 199 27.65 6.32 -39.26
CA ASN A 199 28.58 7.33 -38.74
C ASN A 199 27.97 8.75 -38.72
N ASN A 200 26.78 8.95 -39.28
CA ASN A 200 26.12 10.25 -39.32
C ASN A 200 25.25 10.49 -38.07
N LEU A 201 25.71 11.40 -37.20
CA LEU A 201 25.02 11.78 -35.95
C LEU A 201 23.55 12.19 -36.16
N ASN A 202 23.23 12.87 -37.26
CA ASN A 202 21.86 13.32 -37.52
C ASN A 202 20.90 12.14 -37.79
N GLU A 203 21.38 11.10 -38.46
CA GLU A 203 20.58 9.90 -38.76
C GLU A 203 20.41 9.02 -37.51
N ILE A 204 21.43 8.94 -36.65
CA ILE A 204 21.33 8.30 -35.34
C ILE A 204 20.27 9.00 -34.46
N ASP A 205 20.26 10.33 -34.44
CA ASP A 205 19.30 11.11 -33.66
C ASP A 205 17.86 10.98 -34.19
N LYS A 206 17.69 10.87 -35.51
CA LYS A 206 16.38 10.55 -36.12
C LYS A 206 15.92 9.15 -35.71
N ARG A 207 16.81 8.16 -35.75
CA ARG A 207 16.51 6.78 -35.33
C ARG A 207 16.13 6.68 -33.86
N LYS A 208 16.77 7.45 -32.97
CA LYS A 208 16.40 7.53 -31.54
C LYS A 208 15.03 8.19 -31.28
N LYS A 209 14.53 8.99 -32.22
CA LYS A 209 13.23 9.67 -32.13
C LYS A 209 12.14 8.95 -32.93
N ASP A 210 12.41 7.73 -33.41
CA ASP A 210 11.54 6.94 -34.29
C ASP A 210 11.08 7.70 -35.55
N LEU A 211 11.95 8.59 -36.07
CA LEU A 211 11.72 9.31 -37.32
C LEU A 211 12.34 8.53 -38.51
N PRO A 212 11.80 8.70 -39.73
CA PRO A 212 12.38 8.11 -40.94
C PRO A 212 13.86 8.48 -41.06
N ASN A 213 14.71 7.46 -41.20
CA ASN A 213 16.16 7.59 -41.18
C ASN A 213 16.79 6.68 -42.23
N ALA A 214 17.93 7.09 -42.75
CA ALA A 214 18.65 6.38 -43.81
C ALA A 214 19.20 5.02 -43.34
N ILE A 215 19.39 4.82 -42.03
CA ILE A 215 19.91 3.56 -41.46
C ILE A 215 18.86 2.46 -41.63
N ASP A 216 17.63 2.69 -41.17
CA ASP A 216 16.54 1.73 -41.27
C ASP A 216 16.11 1.51 -42.73
N GLU A 217 16.21 2.53 -43.60
CA GLU A 217 16.05 2.38 -45.05
C GLU A 217 17.08 1.42 -45.65
N CYS A 218 18.38 1.60 -45.36
CA CYS A 218 19.42 0.69 -45.83
C CYS A 218 19.23 -0.74 -45.30
N MET A 219 18.80 -0.89 -44.04
CA MET A 219 18.49 -2.21 -43.45
C MET A 219 17.30 -2.88 -44.16
N ASN A 220 16.24 -2.13 -44.45
CA ASN A 220 15.07 -2.66 -45.15
C ASN A 220 15.38 -3.02 -46.61
N GLU A 221 16.29 -2.27 -47.27
CA GLU A 221 16.70 -2.49 -48.66
C GLU A 221 17.37 -3.86 -48.84
N ILE A 222 18.38 -4.18 -48.02
CA ILE A 222 19.15 -5.42 -48.15
C ILE A 222 18.35 -6.67 -47.75
N GLU A 223 17.31 -6.48 -46.93
CA GLU A 223 16.45 -7.56 -46.42
C GLU A 223 15.23 -7.86 -47.29
N GLN A 224 15.10 -7.25 -48.48
CA GLN A 224 14.08 -7.68 -49.46
C GLN A 224 14.46 -9.04 -50.08
N ASP A 225 13.51 -9.66 -50.80
CA ASP A 225 13.72 -10.84 -51.64
C ASP A 225 14.38 -12.03 -50.91
N LEU A 226 13.90 -12.35 -49.71
CA LEU A 226 14.40 -13.48 -48.92
C LEU A 226 13.79 -14.81 -49.40
N GLU A 227 14.57 -15.89 -49.35
CA GLU A 227 14.11 -17.28 -49.49
C GLU A 227 13.77 -17.87 -48.12
N LEU A 228 12.59 -18.47 -48.00
CA LEU A 228 12.14 -19.12 -46.77
C LEU A 228 12.88 -20.45 -46.55
N LEU A 229 13.52 -20.60 -45.38
CA LEU A 229 14.12 -21.88 -44.96
C LEU A 229 13.15 -22.72 -44.12
N GLY A 230 12.36 -22.08 -43.26
CA GLY A 230 11.40 -22.75 -42.41
C GLY A 230 10.97 -21.90 -41.21
N ALA A 231 10.41 -22.56 -40.20
CA ALA A 231 9.98 -21.93 -38.96
C ALA A 231 10.44 -22.73 -37.75
N THR A 232 10.62 -22.05 -36.62
CA THR A 232 10.92 -22.64 -35.31
C THR A 232 9.73 -22.43 -34.39
N ALA A 233 9.45 -23.38 -33.52
CA ALA A 233 8.47 -23.24 -32.44
C ALA A 233 9.14 -23.57 -31.11
N ILE A 234 9.05 -22.64 -30.16
CA ILE A 234 9.67 -22.74 -28.83
C ILE A 234 8.55 -22.81 -27.80
N GLU A 235 8.58 -23.86 -26.97
CA GLU A 235 7.63 -24.02 -25.87
C GLU A 235 8.05 -23.15 -24.69
N ASP A 236 7.20 -22.20 -24.30
CA ASP A 236 7.37 -21.43 -23.06
C ASP A 236 6.77 -22.21 -21.89
N LYS A 237 7.60 -23.09 -21.31
CA LYS A 237 7.12 -23.99 -20.24
C LYS A 237 6.79 -23.21 -18.97
N LEU A 238 5.56 -23.44 -18.50
CA LEU A 238 5.18 -23.07 -17.14
C LEU A 238 6.13 -23.71 -16.11
N GLN A 239 6.41 -22.98 -15.04
CA GLN A 239 7.19 -23.53 -13.93
C GLN A 239 6.49 -24.77 -13.35
N SER A 240 7.28 -25.71 -12.82
CA SER A 240 6.76 -26.94 -12.21
C SER A 240 5.77 -26.63 -11.08
N GLY A 241 4.57 -27.23 -11.14
CA GLY A 241 3.54 -27.11 -10.10
C GLY A 241 2.77 -25.79 -10.09
N VAL A 242 2.86 -24.98 -11.16
CA VAL A 242 2.02 -23.77 -11.31
C VAL A 242 0.52 -24.09 -11.43
N PRO A 243 0.09 -25.07 -12.27
CA PRO A 243 -1.34 -25.39 -12.39
C PRO A 243 -1.96 -25.82 -11.05
N ASP A 244 -1.31 -26.73 -10.34
CA ASP A 244 -1.76 -27.21 -9.03
C ASP A 244 -1.84 -26.07 -8.00
N ALA A 245 -0.85 -25.16 -8.00
CA ALA A 245 -0.83 -24.02 -7.09
C ALA A 245 -1.97 -23.04 -7.39
N ILE A 246 -2.24 -22.73 -8.65
CA ILE A 246 -3.34 -21.85 -9.07
C ILE A 246 -4.69 -22.49 -8.70
N ALA A 247 -4.87 -23.78 -8.98
CA ALA A 247 -6.08 -24.52 -8.62
C ALA A 247 -6.33 -24.51 -7.09
N ASN A 248 -5.29 -24.76 -6.28
CA ASN A 248 -5.39 -24.73 -4.82
C ASN A 248 -5.71 -23.33 -4.28
N LEU A 249 -5.10 -22.28 -4.84
CA LEU A 249 -5.37 -20.89 -4.46
C LEU A 249 -6.80 -20.47 -4.86
N ALA A 250 -7.27 -20.90 -6.04
CA ALA A 250 -8.66 -20.68 -6.46
C ALA A 250 -9.65 -21.41 -5.53
N CYS A 251 -9.36 -22.67 -5.14
CA CYS A 251 -10.15 -23.43 -4.17
C CYS A 251 -10.19 -22.78 -2.78
N ALA A 252 -9.16 -22.02 -2.41
CA ALA A 252 -9.10 -21.21 -1.20
C ALA A 252 -9.94 -19.92 -1.28
N GLY A 253 -10.63 -19.67 -2.39
CA GLY A 253 -11.46 -18.49 -2.61
C GLY A 253 -10.69 -17.26 -3.09
N ILE A 254 -9.44 -17.42 -3.53
CA ILE A 254 -8.61 -16.32 -4.03
C ILE A 254 -8.90 -16.14 -5.53
N LYS A 255 -9.35 -14.94 -5.91
CA LYS A 255 -9.53 -14.57 -7.32
C LYS A 255 -8.17 -14.23 -7.93
N ILE A 256 -7.84 -14.85 -9.05
CA ILE A 256 -6.53 -14.74 -9.68
C ILE A 256 -6.67 -13.96 -10.99
N TRP A 257 -5.88 -12.91 -11.11
CA TRP A 257 -5.85 -12.02 -12.27
C TRP A 257 -4.48 -12.10 -12.92
N VAL A 258 -4.43 -12.41 -14.22
CA VAL A 258 -3.20 -12.52 -15.00
C VAL A 258 -3.04 -11.27 -15.84
N LEU A 259 -1.98 -10.51 -15.58
CA LEU A 259 -1.68 -9.25 -16.29
C LEU A 259 -0.38 -9.43 -17.09
N THR A 260 -0.49 -9.71 -18.39
CA THR A 260 0.66 -10.03 -19.25
C THR A 260 0.86 -9.01 -20.39
N GLY A 261 2.12 -8.84 -20.80
CA GLY A 261 2.48 -8.10 -22.01
C GLY A 261 2.25 -8.89 -23.31
N ASP A 262 1.91 -10.18 -23.21
CA ASP A 262 1.76 -11.07 -24.35
C ASP A 262 0.47 -10.82 -25.16
N LYS A 263 0.38 -11.49 -26.32
CA LYS A 263 -0.81 -11.48 -27.16
C LYS A 263 -1.97 -12.22 -26.47
N GLU A 264 -3.19 -11.87 -26.88
CA GLU A 264 -4.44 -12.42 -26.36
C GLU A 264 -4.49 -13.96 -26.43
N GLU A 265 -4.23 -14.54 -27.61
CA GLU A 265 -4.24 -16.00 -27.83
C GLU A 265 -3.29 -16.73 -26.88
N THR A 266 -2.05 -16.25 -26.77
CA THR A 266 -1.04 -16.84 -25.86
C THR A 266 -1.46 -16.73 -24.40
N ALA A 267 -2.03 -15.59 -24.00
CA ALA A 267 -2.51 -15.39 -22.63
C ALA A 267 -3.70 -16.30 -22.28
N ILE A 268 -4.62 -16.51 -23.23
CA ILE A 268 -5.75 -17.44 -23.09
C ILE A 268 -5.23 -18.88 -22.96
N ASN A 269 -4.28 -19.28 -23.81
CA ASN A 269 -3.66 -20.61 -23.75
C ASN A 269 -2.93 -20.85 -22.42
N ILE A 270 -2.18 -19.86 -21.93
CA ILE A 270 -1.59 -19.91 -20.59
C ILE A 270 -2.68 -20.03 -19.52
N GLY A 271 -3.80 -19.33 -19.67
CA GLY A 271 -4.97 -19.43 -18.78
C GLY A 271 -5.54 -20.85 -18.70
N PHE A 272 -5.67 -21.54 -19.84
CA PHE A 272 -6.11 -22.94 -19.89
C PHE A 272 -5.04 -23.89 -19.33
N ALA A 273 -3.77 -23.71 -19.69
CA ALA A 273 -2.66 -24.54 -19.21
C ALA A 273 -2.50 -24.44 -17.68
N CYS A 274 -2.78 -23.26 -17.12
CA CYS A 274 -2.78 -23.01 -15.67
C CYS A 274 -4.05 -23.50 -14.95
N GLN A 275 -5.06 -24.01 -15.66
CA GLN A 275 -6.40 -24.31 -15.13
C GLN A 275 -7.08 -23.09 -14.48
N LEU A 276 -6.67 -21.88 -14.85
CA LEU A 276 -7.30 -20.64 -14.43
C LEU A 276 -8.65 -20.46 -15.13
N VAL A 277 -8.70 -20.88 -16.40
CA VAL A 277 -9.91 -20.95 -17.23
C VAL A 277 -10.18 -22.42 -17.53
N THR A 278 -11.44 -22.85 -17.36
CA THR A 278 -11.89 -24.20 -17.73
C THR A 278 -12.89 -24.13 -18.89
N ASN A 279 -13.07 -25.25 -19.61
CA ASN A 279 -14.01 -25.33 -20.74
C ASN A 279 -15.49 -25.09 -20.33
N GLU A 280 -15.80 -25.17 -19.04
CA GLU A 280 -17.14 -24.90 -18.49
C GLU A 280 -17.39 -23.39 -18.28
N MET A 281 -16.33 -22.57 -18.23
CA MET A 281 -16.45 -21.12 -18.05
C MET A 281 -16.84 -20.44 -19.35
N LYS A 282 -17.72 -19.44 -19.28
CA LYS A 282 -17.96 -18.52 -20.40
C LYS A 282 -16.87 -17.45 -20.42
N LEU A 283 -16.08 -17.44 -21.48
CA LEU A 283 -15.08 -16.41 -21.75
C LEU A 283 -15.75 -15.14 -22.31
N PHE A 284 -15.52 -14.00 -21.66
CA PHE A 284 -15.99 -12.69 -22.11
C PHE A 284 -14.80 -11.87 -22.61
N ILE A 285 -14.72 -11.66 -23.92
CA ILE A 285 -13.57 -11.04 -24.59
C ILE A 285 -13.91 -9.60 -24.99
N ILE A 286 -13.19 -8.65 -24.39
CA ILE A 286 -13.26 -7.22 -24.69
C ILE A 286 -11.95 -6.81 -25.38
N ASN A 287 -12.03 -6.51 -26.67
CA ASN A 287 -10.90 -6.05 -27.46
C ASN A 287 -11.24 -4.78 -28.25
N SER A 288 -10.23 -4.13 -28.82
CA SER A 288 -10.40 -2.90 -29.60
C SER A 288 -11.25 -3.08 -30.86
N LYS A 289 -11.49 -4.32 -31.31
CA LYS A 289 -12.41 -4.64 -32.42
C LYS A 289 -13.87 -4.63 -31.99
N ASN A 290 -14.17 -5.19 -30.81
CA ASN A 290 -15.52 -5.34 -30.28
C ASN A 290 -15.99 -4.06 -29.57
N ALA A 291 -15.08 -3.35 -28.90
CA ALA A 291 -15.37 -2.13 -28.16
C ALA A 291 -14.38 -0.99 -28.52
N PRO A 292 -14.44 -0.44 -29.75
CA PRO A 292 -13.49 0.56 -30.23
C PRO A 292 -13.66 1.94 -29.57
N THR A 293 -14.82 2.25 -29.00
CA THR A 293 -15.13 3.54 -28.38
C THR A 293 -15.54 3.37 -26.90
N PRO A 294 -15.26 4.38 -26.04
CA PRO A 294 -15.61 4.32 -24.62
C PRO A 294 -17.11 4.17 -24.37
N GLU A 295 -17.96 4.73 -25.23
CA GLU A 295 -19.43 4.62 -25.13
C GLU A 295 -19.93 3.18 -25.37
N VAL A 296 -19.35 2.51 -26.37
CA VAL A 296 -19.67 1.10 -26.67
C VAL A 296 -19.20 0.21 -25.52
N LEU A 297 -18.01 0.47 -24.99
CA LEU A 297 -17.50 -0.25 -23.82
C LEU A 297 -18.42 -0.07 -22.60
N GLU A 298 -18.87 1.15 -22.32
CA GLU A 298 -19.75 1.46 -21.19
C GLU A 298 -21.10 0.74 -21.31
N SER A 299 -21.74 0.81 -22.49
CA SER A 299 -23.01 0.10 -22.74
C SER A 299 -22.85 -1.42 -22.59
N THR A 300 -21.80 -1.99 -23.18
CA THR A 300 -21.52 -3.43 -23.11
C THR A 300 -21.34 -3.90 -21.66
N LEU A 301 -20.58 -3.17 -20.84
CA LEU A 301 -20.38 -3.51 -19.42
C LEU A 301 -21.68 -3.41 -18.63
N ARG A 302 -22.51 -2.37 -18.86
CA ARG A 302 -23.79 -2.21 -18.17
C ARG A 302 -24.78 -3.32 -18.52
N ASP A 303 -24.87 -3.68 -19.80
CA ASP A 303 -25.79 -4.72 -20.27
C ASP A 303 -25.42 -6.07 -19.65
N GLU A 304 -24.13 -6.42 -19.63
CA GLU A 304 -23.66 -7.68 -19.05
C GLU A 304 -23.78 -7.72 -17.52
N ILE A 305 -23.55 -6.60 -16.82
CA ILE A 305 -23.85 -6.48 -15.38
C ILE A 305 -25.35 -6.70 -15.14
N GLY A 306 -26.22 -6.12 -15.98
CA GLY A 306 -27.67 -6.28 -15.91
C GLY A 306 -28.12 -7.73 -16.08
N VAL A 307 -27.61 -8.41 -17.11
CA VAL A 307 -27.89 -9.84 -17.35
C VAL A 307 -27.41 -10.68 -16.18
N ARG A 308 -26.19 -10.44 -15.70
CA ARG A 308 -25.60 -11.28 -14.66
C ARG A 308 -26.22 -11.06 -13.29
N SER A 309 -26.60 -9.83 -12.96
CA SER A 309 -27.32 -9.53 -11.72
C SER A 309 -28.71 -10.19 -11.70
N ALA A 310 -29.39 -10.27 -12.85
CA ALA A 310 -30.64 -11.00 -12.98
C ALA A 310 -30.44 -12.51 -12.75
N ASP A 311 -29.44 -13.13 -13.39
CA ASP A 311 -29.11 -14.56 -13.20
C ASP A 311 -28.84 -14.90 -11.73
N VAL A 312 -28.05 -14.06 -11.04
CA VAL A 312 -27.71 -14.25 -9.63
C VAL A 312 -28.96 -14.10 -8.74
N THR A 313 -29.83 -13.15 -9.04
CA THR A 313 -31.07 -12.94 -8.28
C THR A 313 -32.02 -14.13 -8.40
N VAL A 314 -32.19 -14.66 -9.62
CA VAL A 314 -32.99 -15.87 -9.88
C VAL A 314 -32.41 -17.08 -9.16
N TYR A 315 -31.08 -17.23 -9.18
CA TYR A 315 -30.40 -18.27 -8.42
C TYR A 315 -30.63 -18.11 -6.91
N ILE A 316 -30.54 -16.91 -6.34
CA ILE A 316 -30.79 -16.66 -4.91
C ILE A 316 -32.24 -16.98 -4.52
N ALA A 317 -33.21 -16.63 -5.37
CA ALA A 317 -34.63 -16.88 -5.12
C ALA A 317 -35.03 -18.37 -5.29
N SER A 318 -34.22 -19.18 -5.98
CA SER A 318 -34.54 -20.58 -6.24
C SER A 318 -34.26 -21.49 -5.03
N PRO A 319 -35.14 -22.44 -4.70
CA PRO A 319 -34.90 -23.44 -3.65
C PRO A 319 -33.61 -24.25 -3.90
N PRO A 320 -32.90 -24.70 -2.84
CA PRO A 320 -31.64 -25.47 -2.98
C PRO A 320 -31.78 -26.73 -3.83
N THR A 321 -32.98 -27.32 -3.89
CA THR A 321 -33.30 -28.55 -4.62
C THR A 321 -33.49 -28.35 -6.14
N THR A 322 -33.82 -27.14 -6.59
CA THR A 322 -34.12 -26.79 -8.00
C THR A 322 -33.18 -25.75 -8.60
N ARG A 323 -32.12 -25.36 -7.88
CA ARG A 323 -31.08 -24.44 -8.38
C ARG A 323 -30.32 -25.07 -9.55
N GLY A 324 -30.40 -24.45 -10.73
CA GLY A 324 -29.45 -24.72 -11.82
C GLY A 324 -28.06 -24.13 -11.52
N ASP A 325 -27.04 -24.61 -12.22
CA ASP A 325 -25.66 -24.10 -12.07
C ASP A 325 -25.49 -22.71 -12.71
N LEU A 326 -25.02 -21.75 -11.91
CA LEU A 326 -24.51 -20.47 -12.44
C LEU A 326 -23.20 -20.75 -13.17
N ARG A 327 -23.22 -20.65 -14.51
CA ARG A 327 -22.00 -20.77 -15.32
C ARG A 327 -20.95 -19.77 -14.87
N GLU A 328 -19.74 -20.22 -14.61
CA GLU A 328 -18.61 -19.37 -14.21
C GLU A 328 -18.17 -18.46 -15.37
N LEU A 329 -17.65 -17.28 -15.05
CA LEU A 329 -17.23 -16.26 -16.02
C LEU A 329 -15.74 -15.97 -15.89
N ALA A 330 -15.07 -15.76 -17.02
CA ALA A 330 -13.72 -15.23 -17.09
C ALA A 330 -13.67 -14.05 -18.08
N LEU A 331 -13.04 -12.95 -17.67
CA LEU A 331 -12.89 -11.74 -18.49
C LEU A 331 -11.52 -11.73 -19.16
N VAL A 332 -11.48 -11.47 -20.46
CA VAL A 332 -10.26 -11.18 -21.23
C VAL A 332 -10.35 -9.76 -21.76
N ILE A 333 -9.35 -8.92 -21.46
CA ILE A 333 -9.31 -7.52 -21.91
C ILE A 333 -7.95 -7.17 -22.52
N ASP A 334 -7.93 -6.44 -23.63
CA ASP A 334 -6.70 -5.96 -24.26
C ASP A 334 -6.21 -4.63 -23.68
N GLY A 335 -4.90 -4.37 -23.81
CA GLY A 335 -4.26 -3.18 -23.26
C GLY A 335 -4.75 -1.87 -23.91
N GLU A 336 -5.22 -1.90 -25.16
CA GLU A 336 -5.77 -0.73 -25.85
C GLU A 336 -7.14 -0.35 -25.28
N THR A 337 -8.07 -1.30 -25.15
CA THR A 337 -9.39 -1.04 -24.57
C THR A 337 -9.29 -0.73 -23.09
N LEU A 338 -8.30 -1.31 -22.40
CA LEU A 338 -8.05 -1.04 -20.98
C LEU A 338 -7.75 0.44 -20.69
N ILE A 339 -7.18 1.20 -21.64
CA ILE A 339 -6.96 2.66 -21.48
C ILE A 339 -8.29 3.38 -21.28
N TYR A 340 -9.33 3.00 -22.03
CA TYR A 340 -10.67 3.55 -21.90
C TYR A 340 -11.36 3.00 -20.66
N ALA A 341 -11.20 1.70 -20.39
CA ALA A 341 -11.84 1.02 -19.27
C ALA A 341 -11.39 1.56 -17.90
N LEU A 342 -10.14 2.00 -17.77
CA LEU A 342 -9.57 2.55 -16.52
C LEU A 342 -9.86 4.04 -16.28
N ARG A 343 -10.59 4.70 -17.21
CA ARG A 343 -10.90 6.14 -17.17
C ARG A 343 -12.40 6.41 -17.06
N GLY A 344 -12.74 7.59 -16.53
CA GLY A 344 -14.11 8.12 -16.54
C GLY A 344 -15.14 7.19 -15.87
N THR A 345 -16.29 7.04 -16.52
CA THR A 345 -17.45 6.23 -16.10
C THR A 345 -17.22 4.72 -16.21
N CYS A 346 -16.31 4.28 -17.08
CA CYS A 346 -16.02 2.85 -17.28
C CYS A 346 -15.26 2.22 -16.11
N ARG A 347 -14.47 3.02 -15.37
CA ARG A 347 -13.65 2.57 -14.25
C ARG A 347 -14.47 1.82 -13.17
N PRO A 348 -15.52 2.41 -12.57
CA PRO A 348 -16.36 1.69 -11.60
C PRO A 348 -17.07 0.47 -12.20
N LEU A 349 -17.53 0.55 -13.45
CA LEU A 349 -18.23 -0.55 -14.12
C LEU A 349 -17.32 -1.75 -14.35
N LEU A 350 -16.07 -1.52 -14.74
CA LEU A 350 -15.08 -2.58 -14.87
C LEU A 350 -14.83 -3.26 -13.51
N ALA A 351 -14.69 -2.48 -12.44
CA ALA A 351 -14.52 -3.02 -11.09
C ALA A 351 -15.73 -3.86 -10.65
N GLU A 352 -16.95 -3.42 -10.94
CA GLU A 352 -18.17 -4.18 -10.65
C GLU A 352 -18.26 -5.46 -11.47
N PHE A 353 -18.09 -5.40 -12.79
CA PHE A 353 -18.16 -6.57 -13.66
C PHE A 353 -17.10 -7.63 -13.30
N SER A 354 -15.88 -7.18 -12.98
CA SER A 354 -14.79 -8.06 -12.57
C SER A 354 -15.10 -8.87 -11.29
N GLN A 355 -16.02 -8.40 -10.44
CA GLN A 355 -16.44 -9.14 -9.24
C GLN A 355 -17.32 -10.35 -9.57
N TYR A 356 -18.01 -10.36 -10.71
CA TYR A 356 -18.75 -11.54 -11.18
C TYR A 356 -17.85 -12.58 -11.86
N CYS A 357 -16.63 -12.19 -12.24
CA CYS A 357 -15.65 -13.05 -12.87
C CYS A 357 -14.85 -13.85 -11.83
N LYS A 358 -14.58 -15.12 -12.12
CA LYS A 358 -13.69 -15.99 -11.33
C LYS A 358 -12.21 -15.72 -11.65
N ALA A 359 -11.93 -15.39 -12.90
CA ALA A 359 -10.61 -15.03 -13.40
C ALA A 359 -10.68 -13.81 -14.33
N VAL A 360 -9.59 -13.04 -14.38
CA VAL A 360 -9.42 -11.91 -15.31
C VAL A 360 -8.06 -12.03 -15.98
N ILE A 361 -8.00 -11.92 -17.30
CA ILE A 361 -6.78 -11.96 -18.10
C ILE A 361 -6.68 -10.63 -18.85
N ALA A 362 -5.68 -9.82 -18.52
CA ALA A 362 -5.36 -8.59 -19.26
C ALA A 362 -4.13 -8.82 -20.13
N CYS A 363 -4.26 -8.57 -21.42
CA CYS A 363 -3.24 -8.87 -22.43
C CYS A 363 -2.64 -7.57 -22.99
N ARG A 364 -1.39 -7.60 -23.47
CA ARG A 364 -0.67 -6.42 -23.99
C ARG A 364 -0.68 -5.21 -23.04
N VAL A 365 -0.63 -5.45 -21.74
CA VAL A 365 -0.65 -4.35 -20.75
C VAL A 365 0.73 -3.79 -20.46
N SER A 366 0.82 -2.47 -20.35
CA SER A 366 2.04 -1.77 -19.93
C SER A 366 2.24 -1.82 -18.40
N PRO A 367 3.49 -1.62 -17.89
CA PRO A 367 3.76 -1.60 -16.45
C PRO A 367 2.90 -0.61 -15.65
N ALA A 368 2.55 0.54 -16.24
CA ALA A 368 1.67 1.52 -15.61
C ALA A 368 0.23 0.99 -15.48
N GLN A 369 -0.30 0.37 -16.55
CA GLN A 369 -1.64 -0.23 -16.53
C GLN A 369 -1.76 -1.39 -15.55
N LYS A 370 -0.70 -2.19 -15.37
CA LYS A 370 -0.69 -3.25 -14.34
C LYS A 370 -0.92 -2.68 -12.93
N ALA A 371 -0.24 -1.58 -12.61
CA ALA A 371 -0.43 -0.90 -11.32
C ALA A 371 -1.83 -0.28 -11.21
N GLU A 372 -2.34 0.34 -12.28
CA GLU A 372 -3.69 0.91 -12.28
C GLU A 372 -4.80 -0.15 -12.07
N MET A 373 -4.63 -1.36 -12.60
CA MET A 373 -5.54 -2.49 -12.35
C MET A 373 -5.57 -2.90 -10.88
N VAL A 374 -4.42 -2.88 -10.19
CA VAL A 374 -4.35 -3.14 -8.75
C VAL A 374 -5.01 -2.00 -7.97
N ALA A 375 -4.76 -0.75 -8.37
CA ALA A 375 -5.38 0.43 -7.76
C ALA A 375 -6.91 0.44 -7.91
N LEU A 376 -7.42 -0.01 -9.06
CA LEU A 376 -8.85 -0.14 -9.34
C LEU A 376 -9.55 -0.98 -8.27
N ILE A 377 -9.05 -2.20 -8.00
CA ILE A 377 -9.68 -3.08 -7.01
C ILE A 377 -9.54 -2.53 -5.59
N LYS A 378 -8.40 -1.92 -5.27
CA LYS A 378 -8.19 -1.28 -3.96
C LYS A 378 -9.14 -0.11 -3.70
N GLU A 379 -9.49 0.63 -4.74
CA GLU A 379 -10.34 1.82 -4.66
C GLU A 379 -11.83 1.47 -4.60
N TYR A 380 -12.29 0.52 -5.43
CA TYR A 380 -13.71 0.25 -5.61
C TYR A 380 -14.25 -0.95 -4.81
N VAL A 381 -13.38 -1.85 -4.31
CA VAL A 381 -13.83 -3.04 -3.57
C VAL A 381 -13.38 -2.95 -2.10
N PRO A 382 -14.25 -2.46 -1.20
CA PRO A 382 -13.89 -2.24 0.19
C PRO A 382 -13.59 -3.57 0.91
N GLY A 383 -12.58 -3.56 1.78
CA GLY A 383 -12.21 -4.72 2.60
C GLY A 383 -11.34 -5.77 1.91
N VAL A 384 -11.17 -5.70 0.58
CA VAL A 384 -10.32 -6.66 -0.15
C VAL A 384 -8.84 -6.39 0.07
N ARG A 385 -8.06 -7.48 0.20
CA ARG A 385 -6.61 -7.45 0.25
C ARG A 385 -6.05 -7.94 -1.08
N THR A 386 -5.21 -7.12 -1.69
CA THR A 386 -4.60 -7.38 -2.99
C THR A 386 -3.17 -7.87 -2.82
N LEU A 387 -2.80 -8.91 -3.56
CA LEU A 387 -1.43 -9.40 -3.66
C LEU A 387 -0.98 -9.30 -5.11
N ALA A 388 0.22 -8.78 -5.34
CA ALA A 388 0.84 -8.76 -6.65
C ALA A 388 2.11 -9.62 -6.63
N ILE A 389 2.32 -10.41 -7.69
CA ILE A 389 3.48 -11.26 -7.87
C ILE A 389 4.10 -11.03 -9.24
N GLY A 390 5.42 -10.95 -9.32
CA GLY A 390 6.17 -10.78 -10.57
C GLY A 390 7.66 -11.06 -10.42
N ASP A 391 8.34 -11.31 -11.53
CA ASP A 391 9.78 -11.61 -11.62
C ASP A 391 10.58 -10.44 -12.23
N GLY A 392 9.98 -9.67 -13.12
CA GLY A 392 10.65 -8.63 -13.90
C GLY A 392 10.53 -7.20 -13.36
N ALA A 393 11.35 -6.32 -13.93
CA ALA A 393 11.29 -4.87 -13.70
C ALA A 393 9.92 -4.27 -14.06
N ASN A 394 9.23 -4.88 -15.03
CA ASN A 394 7.91 -4.47 -15.52
C ASN A 394 6.81 -4.62 -14.46
N ASP A 395 7.04 -5.44 -13.44
CA ASP A 395 6.05 -5.73 -12.40
C ASP A 395 6.30 -4.92 -11.12
N VAL A 396 7.40 -4.17 -11.03
CA VAL A 396 7.76 -3.40 -9.83
C VAL A 396 6.67 -2.40 -9.44
N SER A 397 6.10 -1.68 -10.40
CA SER A 397 4.99 -0.74 -10.15
C SER A 397 3.74 -1.45 -9.65
N MET A 398 3.42 -2.63 -10.20
CA MET A 398 2.30 -3.45 -9.77
C MET A 398 2.51 -4.01 -8.36
N ILE A 399 3.71 -4.51 -8.06
CA ILE A 399 4.12 -5.04 -6.76
C ILE A 399 4.02 -3.96 -5.68
N GLN A 400 4.50 -2.75 -5.96
CA GLN A 400 4.47 -1.63 -5.01
C GLN A 400 3.06 -1.07 -4.77
N GLU A 401 2.16 -1.21 -5.74
CA GLU A 401 0.77 -0.75 -5.60
C GLU A 401 -0.09 -1.74 -4.79
N ALA A 402 0.26 -3.03 -4.72
CA ALA A 402 -0.50 -4.01 -3.96
C ALA A 402 -0.37 -3.84 -2.44
N HIS A 403 -1.27 -4.48 -1.67
CA HIS A 403 -1.14 -4.52 -0.21
C HIS A 403 0.02 -5.43 0.24
N VAL A 404 0.28 -6.47 -0.53
CA VAL A 404 1.41 -7.40 -0.35
C VAL A 404 2.06 -7.62 -1.71
N GLY A 405 3.34 -7.30 -1.81
CA GLY A 405 4.16 -7.54 -2.99
C GLY A 405 5.02 -8.78 -2.86
N VAL A 406 5.01 -9.67 -3.85
CA VAL A 406 5.85 -10.87 -3.90
C VAL A 406 6.75 -10.85 -5.13
N GLY A 407 8.06 -10.88 -4.93
CA GLY A 407 9.04 -10.96 -6.00
C GLY A 407 9.48 -12.40 -6.24
N ILE A 408 9.53 -12.82 -7.51
CA ILE A 408 10.12 -14.10 -7.90
C ILE A 408 11.59 -13.88 -8.25
N SER A 409 12.47 -14.66 -7.63
CA SER A 409 13.91 -14.64 -7.91
C SER A 409 14.21 -15.41 -9.21
N GLY A 410 14.15 -14.71 -10.35
CA GLY A 410 14.41 -15.26 -11.69
C GLY A 410 15.78 -14.90 -12.27
N GLN A 411 16.06 -15.36 -13.50
CA GLN A 411 17.26 -14.99 -14.26
C GLN A 411 17.19 -13.59 -14.88
N GLU A 412 15.99 -13.00 -14.97
CA GLU A 412 15.74 -11.68 -15.57
C GLU A 412 16.13 -10.48 -14.68
N GLY A 413 16.68 -10.75 -13.48
CA GLY A 413 17.23 -9.75 -12.57
C GLY A 413 16.58 -9.74 -11.19
N MET A 414 17.19 -9.01 -10.24
CA MET A 414 16.72 -8.95 -8.84
C MET A 414 15.81 -7.75 -8.54
N GLN A 415 15.33 -7.02 -9.55
CA GLN A 415 14.62 -5.75 -9.35
C GLN A 415 13.25 -5.93 -8.68
N ALA A 416 12.47 -6.92 -9.13
CA ALA A 416 11.19 -7.28 -8.52
C ALA A 416 11.39 -7.74 -7.06
N VAL A 417 12.39 -8.58 -6.83
CA VAL A 417 12.75 -9.10 -5.49
C VAL A 417 13.10 -7.97 -4.53
N ASN A 418 13.98 -7.05 -4.93
CA ASN A 418 14.42 -5.93 -4.09
C ASN A 418 13.29 -4.94 -3.76
N SER A 419 12.24 -4.93 -4.58
CA SER A 419 11.10 -4.01 -4.46
C SER A 419 9.85 -4.67 -3.88
N SER A 420 9.96 -5.92 -3.40
CA SER A 420 8.85 -6.73 -2.89
C SER A 420 8.90 -6.90 -1.37
N ASP A 421 7.76 -7.24 -0.75
CA ASP A 421 7.69 -7.58 0.68
C ASP A 421 8.23 -8.99 0.96
N TYR A 422 7.97 -9.93 0.04
CA TYR A 422 8.44 -11.31 0.12
C TYR A 422 9.15 -11.72 -1.17
N ALA A 423 10.30 -12.36 -1.03
CA ALA A 423 11.04 -12.96 -2.13
C ALA A 423 10.86 -14.47 -2.13
N ILE A 424 10.39 -15.05 -3.23
CA ILE A 424 10.28 -16.50 -3.42
C ILE A 424 11.05 -16.94 -4.67
N ALA A 425 11.55 -18.17 -4.70
CA ALA A 425 12.31 -18.65 -5.86
C ALA A 425 11.42 -19.09 -7.04
N GLN A 426 10.22 -19.60 -6.76
CA GLN A 426 9.32 -20.18 -7.77
C GLN A 426 7.87 -19.91 -7.37
N PHE A 427 6.97 -19.80 -8.36
CA PHE A 427 5.56 -19.51 -8.13
C PHE A 427 4.87 -20.56 -7.23
N ARG A 428 5.23 -21.84 -7.34
CA ARG A 428 4.66 -22.94 -6.52
C ARG A 428 4.84 -22.77 -5.00
N PHE A 429 5.74 -21.89 -4.55
CA PHE A 429 5.91 -21.61 -3.12
C PHE A 429 4.88 -20.62 -2.60
N LEU A 430 4.18 -19.90 -3.48
CA LEU A 430 3.11 -18.98 -3.12
C LEU A 430 1.96 -19.68 -2.39
N GLN A 431 1.56 -20.88 -2.83
CA GLN A 431 0.52 -21.67 -2.13
C GLN A 431 0.91 -21.94 -0.68
N ARG A 432 2.15 -22.31 -0.38
CA ARG A 432 2.60 -22.55 1.00
C ARG A 432 2.72 -21.26 1.79
N LEU A 433 3.22 -20.19 1.16
CA LEU A 433 3.30 -18.86 1.76
C LEU A 433 1.92 -18.37 2.21
N LEU A 434 0.88 -18.53 1.39
CA LEU A 434 -0.46 -18.06 1.71
C LEU A 434 -1.24 -19.04 2.61
N LEU A 435 -1.42 -20.29 2.15
CA LEU A 435 -2.32 -21.26 2.81
C LEU A 435 -1.82 -21.67 4.19
N VAL A 436 -0.49 -21.74 4.38
CA VAL A 436 0.13 -22.09 5.67
C VAL A 436 0.51 -20.83 6.44
N HIS A 437 1.50 -20.08 5.95
CA HIS A 437 2.08 -18.98 6.72
C HIS A 437 1.14 -17.78 6.84
N GLY A 438 0.44 -17.41 5.76
CA GLY A 438 -0.55 -16.33 5.76
C GLY A 438 -1.69 -16.62 6.72
N ARG A 439 -2.26 -17.83 6.65
CA ARG A 439 -3.30 -18.29 7.58
C ARG A 439 -2.83 -18.25 9.03
N TRP A 440 -1.73 -18.92 9.34
CA TRP A 440 -1.21 -18.96 10.72
C TRP A 440 -0.94 -17.57 11.26
N ASN A 441 -0.32 -16.69 10.47
CA ASN A 441 -0.03 -15.32 10.89
C ASN A 441 -1.32 -14.54 11.17
N TYR A 442 -2.35 -14.65 10.32
CA TYR A 442 -3.64 -14.02 10.55
C TYR A 442 -4.27 -14.46 11.89
N ARG A 443 -4.38 -15.77 12.14
CA ARG A 443 -5.00 -16.29 13.38
C ARG A 443 -4.20 -15.91 14.63
N ARG A 444 -2.87 -16.05 14.57
CA ARG A 444 -1.95 -15.65 15.64
C ARG A 444 -2.07 -14.17 16.00
N MET A 445 -2.12 -13.30 14.99
CA MET A 445 -2.26 -11.87 15.19
C MET A 445 -3.65 -11.50 15.72
N ALA A 446 -4.71 -12.16 15.27
CA ALA A 446 -6.06 -11.97 15.80
C ALA A 446 -6.12 -12.33 17.30
N GLN A 447 -5.62 -13.51 17.68
CA GLN A 447 -5.53 -13.94 19.08
C GLN A 447 -4.68 -12.99 19.94
N LEU A 448 -3.51 -12.57 19.44
CA LEU A 448 -2.62 -11.62 20.10
C LEU A 448 -3.34 -10.31 20.42
N VAL A 449 -4.02 -9.72 19.43
CA VAL A 449 -4.74 -8.45 19.58
C VAL A 449 -5.87 -8.59 20.59
N LEU A 450 -6.74 -9.60 20.42
CA LEU A 450 -7.89 -9.83 21.30
C LEU A 450 -7.45 -10.03 22.75
N TYR A 451 -6.43 -10.85 22.97
CA TYR A 451 -5.90 -11.14 24.31
C TYR A 451 -5.24 -9.91 24.96
N ILE A 452 -4.49 -9.09 24.20
CA ILE A 452 -3.88 -7.87 24.74
C ILE A 452 -4.95 -6.90 25.27
N PHE A 453 -6.06 -6.74 24.55
CA PHE A 453 -7.16 -5.91 25.05
C PHE A 453 -7.81 -6.53 26.28
N TYR A 454 -8.14 -7.81 26.22
CA TYR A 454 -8.74 -8.54 27.33
C TYR A 454 -7.91 -8.44 28.62
N LYS A 455 -6.61 -8.76 28.58
CA LYS A 455 -5.75 -8.78 29.78
C LYS A 455 -5.59 -7.39 30.40
N ASN A 456 -5.57 -6.33 29.59
CA ASN A 456 -5.42 -4.96 30.05
C ASN A 456 -6.72 -4.41 30.64
N ILE A 457 -7.86 -4.75 30.02
CA ILE A 457 -9.19 -4.43 30.56
C ILE A 457 -9.40 -5.19 31.87
N LEU A 458 -9.08 -6.48 31.94
CA LEU A 458 -9.19 -7.28 33.18
C LEU A 458 -8.44 -6.63 34.35
N PHE A 459 -7.17 -6.27 34.12
CA PHE A 459 -6.32 -5.61 35.11
C PHE A 459 -6.86 -4.25 35.55
N THR A 460 -7.20 -3.38 34.60
CA THR A 460 -7.68 -2.02 34.92
C THR A 460 -9.07 -2.03 35.54
N ALA A 461 -9.97 -2.88 35.06
CA ALA A 461 -11.33 -3.01 35.59
C ALA A 461 -11.33 -3.54 37.02
N ALA A 462 -10.45 -4.49 37.36
CA ALA A 462 -10.32 -5.01 38.73
C ALA A 462 -10.02 -3.88 39.74
N GLN A 463 -9.14 -2.94 39.38
CA GLN A 463 -8.84 -1.74 40.18
C GLN A 463 -9.96 -0.68 40.12
N TYR A 464 -10.65 -0.57 38.98
CA TYR A 464 -11.79 0.34 38.83
C TYR A 464 -12.94 -0.04 39.77
N TRP A 465 -13.25 -1.32 39.94
CA TRP A 465 -14.30 -1.77 40.85
C TRP A 465 -13.98 -1.42 42.31
N TYR A 466 -12.72 -1.52 42.71
CA TYR A 466 -12.29 -1.07 44.05
C TYR A 466 -12.48 0.45 44.24
N THR A 467 -12.30 1.23 43.17
CA THR A 467 -12.51 2.69 43.21
C THR A 467 -13.95 3.06 43.59
N LEU A 468 -14.93 2.23 43.21
CA LEU A 468 -16.33 2.40 43.65
C LEU A 468 -16.47 2.25 45.17
N LEU A 469 -15.78 1.27 45.75
CA LEU A 469 -15.83 0.98 47.19
C LEU A 469 -15.15 2.06 48.03
N CYS A 470 -14.15 2.74 47.48
CA CYS A 470 -13.46 3.85 48.14
C CYS A 470 -14.08 5.24 47.85
N GLY A 471 -15.28 5.32 47.28
CA GLY A 471 -15.95 6.59 47.01
C GLY A 471 -15.22 7.48 45.99
N PHE A 472 -14.55 6.87 45.00
CA PHE A 472 -13.79 7.57 43.95
C PHE A 472 -12.62 8.44 44.45
N SER A 473 -12.02 8.09 45.59
CA SER A 473 -10.90 8.83 46.18
C SER A 473 -9.59 8.79 45.36
N GLY A 474 -9.47 7.86 44.39
CA GLY A 474 -8.24 7.64 43.62
C GLY A 474 -7.19 6.80 44.35
N GLN A 475 -7.56 6.12 45.44
CA GLN A 475 -6.67 5.24 46.19
C GLN A 475 -6.12 4.11 45.31
N LYS A 476 -4.79 3.91 45.34
CA LYS A 476 -4.13 2.80 44.65
C LYS A 476 -4.48 1.49 45.35
N PHE A 477 -5.00 0.53 44.58
CA PHE A 477 -5.34 -0.81 45.08
C PHE A 477 -4.19 -1.81 44.96
N PHE A 478 -3.36 -1.66 43.93
CA PHE A 478 -2.24 -2.56 43.64
C PHE A 478 -0.89 -1.92 43.96
N LEU A 479 0.10 -2.76 44.25
CA LEU A 479 1.49 -2.34 44.43
C LEU A 479 2.07 -1.83 43.11
N GLU A 480 2.71 -0.66 43.16
CA GLU A 480 3.22 0.02 41.98
C GLU A 480 4.22 -0.84 41.17
N SER A 481 5.17 -1.49 41.85
CA SER A 481 6.13 -2.40 41.24
C SER A 481 5.44 -3.56 40.48
N GLY A 482 4.35 -4.11 41.04
CA GLY A 482 3.56 -5.15 40.39
C GLY A 482 2.83 -4.63 39.15
N THR A 483 2.20 -3.46 39.24
CA THR A 483 1.49 -2.84 38.10
C THR A 483 2.41 -2.56 36.90
N GLN A 484 3.65 -2.13 37.16
CA GLN A 484 4.64 -1.86 36.12
C GLN A 484 5.10 -3.15 35.43
N LEU A 485 5.26 -4.24 36.21
CA LEU A 485 5.71 -5.53 35.68
C LEU A 485 4.61 -6.33 34.99
N TYR A 486 3.33 -6.05 35.27
CA TYR A 486 2.19 -6.78 34.69
C TYR A 486 2.26 -6.91 33.18
N ASN A 487 2.49 -5.78 32.49
CA ASN A 487 2.52 -5.72 31.03
C ASN A 487 3.87 -6.07 30.41
N ILE A 488 4.96 -5.98 31.18
CA ILE A 488 6.33 -6.14 30.65
C ILE A 488 6.81 -7.58 30.79
N ALA A 489 6.58 -8.19 31.95
CA ALA A 489 7.16 -9.48 32.29
C ALA A 489 6.09 -10.53 32.57
N LEU A 490 5.09 -10.20 33.40
CA LEU A 490 4.15 -11.20 33.90
C LEU A 490 3.24 -11.72 32.79
N THR A 491 2.64 -10.86 31.97
CA THR A 491 1.67 -11.32 30.95
C THR A 491 2.17 -11.25 29.51
N ALA A 492 3.32 -10.61 29.24
CA ALA A 492 3.83 -10.44 27.88
C ALA A 492 4.59 -11.66 27.35
N ILE A 493 5.39 -12.32 28.18
CA ILE A 493 6.21 -13.44 27.72
C ILE A 493 5.33 -14.60 27.21
N PRO A 494 4.28 -15.04 27.94
CA PRO A 494 3.44 -16.15 27.48
C PRO A 494 2.66 -15.83 26.20
N ILE A 495 2.11 -14.61 26.06
CA ILE A 495 1.38 -14.24 24.85
C ILE A 495 2.28 -14.11 23.63
N VAL A 496 3.48 -13.56 23.77
CA VAL A 496 4.43 -13.49 22.64
C VAL A 496 4.79 -14.88 22.17
N ALA A 497 5.13 -15.79 23.09
CA ALA A 497 5.43 -17.18 22.75
C ALA A 497 4.25 -17.87 22.06
N ALA A 498 3.04 -17.78 22.62
CA ALA A 498 1.84 -18.31 22.00
C ALA A 498 1.59 -17.72 20.60
N SER A 499 1.70 -16.40 20.44
CA SER A 499 1.48 -15.73 19.15
C SER A 499 2.51 -16.05 18.07
N ILE A 500 3.69 -16.57 18.42
CA ILE A 500 4.70 -16.98 17.42
C ILE A 500 4.49 -18.44 17.03
N LEU A 501 4.13 -19.29 18.00
CA LEU A 501 4.24 -20.73 17.87
C LEU A 501 2.91 -21.45 17.74
N ASP A 502 1.80 -20.82 18.10
CA ASP A 502 0.49 -21.48 18.05
C ASP A 502 0.16 -21.88 16.61
N GLN A 503 -0.36 -23.09 16.46
CA GLN A 503 -0.79 -23.63 15.19
C GLN A 503 -2.18 -24.20 15.43
N ASP A 504 -3.14 -23.77 14.62
CA ASP A 504 -4.44 -24.41 14.62
C ASP A 504 -4.27 -25.81 14.01
N VAL A 505 -3.89 -25.92 12.75
CA VAL A 505 -3.60 -27.19 12.06
C VAL A 505 -2.14 -27.25 11.62
N ASN A 506 -1.62 -28.45 11.35
CA ASN A 506 -0.29 -28.61 10.77
C ASN A 506 -0.26 -28.07 9.31
N ASP A 507 0.96 -27.91 8.79
CA ASP A 507 1.20 -27.42 7.43
C ASP A 507 0.65 -28.36 6.35
N GLU A 508 0.77 -29.67 6.54
CA GLU A 508 0.25 -30.67 5.59
C GLU A 508 -1.28 -30.61 5.43
N VAL A 509 -2.03 -30.47 6.54
CA VAL A 509 -3.50 -30.36 6.51
C VAL A 509 -3.91 -29.02 5.92
N ALA A 510 -3.21 -27.93 6.22
CA ALA A 510 -3.47 -26.63 5.61
C ALA A 510 -3.27 -26.64 4.09
N MET A 511 -2.27 -27.38 3.58
CA MET A 511 -2.06 -27.57 2.14
C MET A 511 -3.07 -28.52 1.51
N THR A 512 -3.49 -29.57 2.23
CA THR A 512 -4.46 -30.57 1.74
C THR A 512 -5.87 -30.00 1.65
N PHE A 513 -6.23 -29.08 2.54
CA PHE A 513 -7.55 -28.45 2.59
C PHE A 513 -7.45 -26.92 2.41
N PRO A 514 -7.26 -26.41 1.18
CA PRO A 514 -7.14 -24.97 0.91
C PRO A 514 -8.33 -24.13 1.39
N LYS A 515 -9.53 -24.74 1.44
CA LYS A 515 -10.76 -24.10 1.97
C LYS A 515 -10.63 -23.59 3.40
N LEU A 516 -9.67 -24.09 4.19
CA LEU A 516 -9.39 -23.52 5.52
C LEU A 516 -9.11 -22.01 5.43
N TYR A 517 -8.50 -21.54 4.34
CA TYR A 517 -8.12 -20.14 4.16
C TYR A 517 -9.30 -19.14 4.20
N PHE A 518 -10.54 -19.56 3.93
CA PHE A 518 -11.72 -18.68 3.88
C PHE A 518 -11.97 -17.85 5.15
N THR A 519 -11.52 -18.33 6.31
CA THR A 519 -11.70 -17.61 7.59
C THR A 519 -11.01 -16.23 7.60
N GLY A 520 -9.92 -16.08 6.83
CA GLY A 520 -9.17 -14.83 6.71
C GLY A 520 -9.94 -13.75 5.95
N PRO A 521 -10.25 -13.96 4.64
CA PRO A 521 -10.98 -12.99 3.83
C PRO A 521 -12.38 -12.62 4.35
N ARG A 522 -12.99 -13.45 5.20
CA ARG A 522 -14.30 -13.20 5.82
C ARG A 522 -14.23 -12.47 7.17
N ASP A 523 -13.03 -12.10 7.63
CA ASP A 523 -12.81 -11.44 8.92
C ASP A 523 -13.44 -12.18 10.13
N GLU A 524 -13.41 -13.51 10.11
CA GLU A 524 -14.11 -14.34 11.11
C GLU A 524 -13.40 -14.31 12.48
N ASP A 525 -12.06 -14.29 12.50
CA ASP A 525 -11.28 -14.33 13.74
C ASP A 525 -11.13 -12.94 14.40
N ILE A 526 -11.24 -11.84 13.64
CA ILE A 526 -11.18 -10.47 14.17
C ILE A 526 -12.27 -9.58 13.57
N ASN A 527 -13.39 -9.48 14.30
CA ASN A 527 -14.48 -8.57 13.97
C ASN A 527 -15.00 -7.87 15.23
N THR A 528 -15.85 -6.86 15.05
CA THR A 528 -16.41 -6.08 16.16
C THR A 528 -17.18 -6.96 17.16
N ARG A 529 -17.91 -7.97 16.68
CA ARG A 529 -18.66 -8.89 17.55
C ARG A 529 -17.73 -9.69 18.45
N VAL A 530 -16.71 -10.33 17.88
CA VAL A 530 -15.70 -11.11 18.62
C VAL A 530 -14.98 -10.19 19.61
N PHE A 531 -14.52 -9.02 19.17
CA PHE A 531 -13.88 -8.05 20.05
C PHE A 531 -14.76 -7.66 21.24
N SER A 532 -16.04 -7.34 21.01
CA SER A 532 -16.99 -7.02 22.08
C SER A 532 -17.18 -8.17 23.06
N LEU A 533 -17.22 -9.43 22.60
CA LEU A 533 -17.31 -10.59 23.48
C LEU A 533 -16.09 -10.73 24.41
N TRP A 534 -14.88 -10.48 23.90
CA TRP A 534 -13.66 -10.47 24.73
C TRP A 534 -13.66 -9.34 25.76
N VAL A 535 -14.15 -8.15 25.39
CA VAL A 535 -14.29 -7.00 26.31
C VAL A 535 -15.30 -7.30 27.42
N VAL A 536 -16.48 -7.82 27.07
CA VAL A 536 -17.52 -8.20 28.05
C VAL A 536 -16.99 -9.30 28.96
N GLY A 537 -16.31 -10.31 28.41
CA GLY A 537 -15.66 -11.36 29.20
C GLY A 537 -14.66 -10.79 30.22
N ALA A 538 -13.79 -9.87 29.82
CA ALA A 538 -12.83 -9.21 30.73
C ALA A 538 -13.54 -8.44 31.87
N ILE A 539 -14.64 -7.75 31.55
CA ILE A 539 -15.42 -7.01 32.53
C ILE A 539 -16.08 -7.96 33.54
N VAL A 540 -16.80 -8.98 33.07
CA VAL A 540 -17.47 -9.97 33.92
C VAL A 540 -16.45 -10.68 34.82
N GLU A 541 -15.32 -11.11 34.26
CA GLU A 541 -14.28 -11.79 35.02
C GLU A 541 -13.64 -10.86 36.06
N SER A 542 -13.39 -9.59 35.74
CA SER A 542 -12.87 -8.63 36.72
C SER A 542 -13.84 -8.35 37.87
N ILE A 543 -15.16 -8.36 37.62
CA ILE A 543 -16.20 -8.22 38.66
C ILE A 543 -16.15 -9.43 39.59
N ILE A 544 -16.14 -10.65 39.01
CA ILE A 544 -16.04 -11.91 39.78
C ILE A 544 -14.78 -11.91 40.64
N ILE A 545 -13.63 -11.57 40.05
CA ILE A 545 -12.35 -11.51 40.78
C ILE A 545 -12.43 -10.53 41.95
N THR A 546 -12.84 -9.28 41.71
CA THR A 546 -12.79 -8.25 42.77
C THR A 546 -13.84 -8.50 43.84
N PHE A 547 -15.12 -8.70 43.49
CA PHE A 547 -16.19 -8.76 44.49
C PHE A 547 -16.20 -10.08 45.27
N ILE A 548 -15.97 -11.23 44.63
CA ILE A 548 -15.94 -12.52 45.35
C ILE A 548 -14.74 -12.56 46.30
N THR A 549 -13.58 -12.04 45.89
CA THR A 549 -12.39 -11.99 46.73
C THR A 549 -12.60 -11.09 47.95
N LEU A 550 -13.11 -9.87 47.76
CA LEU A 550 -13.35 -8.93 48.86
C LEU A 550 -14.41 -9.47 49.83
N HIS A 551 -15.50 -10.05 49.32
CA HIS A 551 -16.52 -10.65 50.17
C HIS A 551 -15.99 -11.88 50.94
N GLY A 552 -15.18 -12.71 50.29
CA GLY A 552 -14.54 -13.88 50.92
C GLY A 552 -13.54 -13.51 52.00
N LEU A 553 -12.90 -12.34 51.90
CA LEU A 553 -11.91 -11.85 52.86
C LEU A 553 -12.50 -11.04 54.02
N GLN A 554 -13.74 -10.55 53.92
CA GLN A 554 -14.34 -9.58 54.86
C GLN A 554 -14.21 -9.95 56.35
N LYS A 555 -14.15 -11.25 56.68
CA LYS A 555 -14.00 -11.77 58.06
C LYS A 555 -12.71 -12.56 58.30
N ALA A 556 -11.77 -12.54 57.36
CA ALA A 556 -10.61 -13.42 57.33
C ALA A 556 -9.29 -12.64 57.25
N GLY A 557 -8.99 -11.84 58.28
CA GLY A 557 -7.67 -11.21 58.41
C GLY A 557 -6.73 -11.98 59.34
N PHE A 558 -5.45 -11.66 59.22
CA PHE A 558 -4.38 -12.28 59.99
C PHE A 558 -4.56 -12.08 61.50
N GLY A 559 -4.31 -13.12 62.30
CA GLY A 559 -4.40 -13.05 63.76
C GLY A 559 -5.79 -12.69 64.33
N GLY A 560 -6.87 -12.85 63.55
CA GLY A 560 -8.23 -12.48 63.95
C GLY A 560 -8.59 -11.01 63.70
N ALA A 561 -7.72 -10.25 63.02
CA ALA A 561 -8.01 -8.89 62.57
C ALA A 561 -8.88 -8.86 61.30
N SER A 562 -9.30 -7.66 60.88
CA SER A 562 -9.88 -7.46 59.54
C SER A 562 -8.77 -7.40 58.48
N PRO A 563 -9.00 -7.87 57.24
CA PRO A 563 -8.01 -7.78 56.19
C PRO A 563 -7.66 -6.31 55.89
N THR A 564 -6.39 -6.05 55.58
CA THR A 564 -5.94 -4.73 55.16
C THR A 564 -6.21 -4.55 53.66
N MET A 565 -6.36 -3.31 53.20
CA MET A 565 -6.49 -3.00 51.77
C MET A 565 -5.35 -3.62 50.94
N TRP A 566 -4.11 -3.52 51.41
CA TRP A 566 -2.95 -4.01 50.68
C TRP A 566 -2.95 -5.53 50.53
N MET A 567 -3.48 -6.22 51.53
CA MET A 567 -3.70 -7.65 51.50
C MET A 567 -4.77 -8.05 50.48
N GLU A 568 -5.92 -7.38 50.49
CA GLU A 568 -6.96 -7.57 49.48
C GLU A 568 -6.43 -7.29 48.07
N GLY A 569 -5.66 -6.20 47.90
CA GLY A 569 -5.02 -5.83 46.66
C GLY A 569 -3.98 -6.86 46.16
N PHE A 570 -3.18 -7.43 47.06
CA PHE A 570 -2.24 -8.50 46.75
C PHE A 570 -2.94 -9.75 46.22
N ILE A 571 -4.01 -10.18 46.89
CA ILE A 571 -4.75 -11.40 46.53
C ILE A 571 -5.48 -11.19 45.19
N VAL A 572 -6.15 -10.06 45.00
CA VAL A 572 -6.82 -9.72 43.73
C VAL A 572 -5.80 -9.63 42.59
N PHE A 573 -4.65 -8.98 42.78
CA PHE A 573 -3.65 -8.90 41.72
C PHE A 573 -3.05 -10.27 41.37
N THR A 574 -2.82 -11.13 42.36
CA THR A 574 -2.38 -12.52 42.14
C THR A 574 -3.38 -13.32 41.32
N LEU A 575 -4.68 -13.14 41.58
CA LEU A 575 -5.76 -13.74 40.77
C LEU A 575 -5.80 -13.19 39.36
N VAL A 576 -5.66 -11.88 39.17
CA VAL A 576 -5.62 -11.25 37.82
C VAL A 576 -4.49 -11.84 36.98
N VAL A 577 -3.28 -11.96 37.53
CA VAL A 577 -2.13 -12.58 36.82
C VAL A 577 -2.41 -14.05 36.49
N SER A 578 -2.97 -14.80 37.44
CA SER A 578 -3.22 -16.24 37.27
C SER A 578 -4.33 -16.52 36.25
N ILE A 579 -5.43 -15.76 36.31
CA ILE A 579 -6.58 -15.89 35.41
C ILE A 579 -6.24 -15.39 34.00
N ALA A 580 -5.47 -14.31 33.86
CA ALA A 580 -5.00 -13.86 32.55
C ALA A 580 -4.21 -14.97 31.84
N ASN A 581 -3.22 -15.58 32.52
CA ASN A 581 -2.43 -16.68 31.97
C ASN A 581 -3.26 -17.94 31.71
N SER A 582 -4.18 -18.29 32.61
CA SER A 582 -5.06 -19.45 32.46
C SER A 582 -6.02 -19.29 31.27
N LYS A 583 -6.56 -18.07 31.05
CA LYS A 583 -7.38 -17.75 29.88
C LYS A 583 -6.58 -17.99 28.60
N LEU A 584 -5.34 -17.50 28.53
CA LEU A 584 -4.50 -17.70 27.35
C LEU A 584 -4.23 -19.19 27.09
N PHE A 585 -3.91 -19.94 28.15
CA PHE A 585 -3.72 -21.38 28.09
C PHE A 585 -4.95 -22.08 27.48
N MET A 586 -6.17 -21.69 27.84
CA MET A 586 -7.39 -22.29 27.28
C MET A 586 -7.63 -22.03 25.79
N PHE A 587 -7.14 -20.90 25.26
CA PHE A 587 -7.35 -20.52 23.85
C PHE A 587 -6.19 -20.94 22.93
N GLN A 588 -5.09 -21.44 23.50
CA GLN A 588 -3.98 -21.98 22.73
C GLN A 588 -4.35 -23.35 22.14
N ASN A 589 -4.01 -23.58 20.87
CA ASN A 589 -4.29 -24.83 20.17
C ASN A 589 -3.15 -25.84 20.26
N SER A 590 -1.90 -25.36 20.16
CA SER A 590 -0.70 -26.19 20.10
C SER A 590 0.16 -26.02 21.34
N PHE A 591 0.39 -27.13 22.05
CA PHE A 591 1.17 -27.14 23.29
C PHE A 591 2.54 -27.78 23.08
N TYR A 592 3.58 -26.99 23.30
CA TYR A 592 4.96 -27.46 23.43
C TYR A 592 5.35 -27.56 24.91
N PHE A 593 6.32 -28.43 25.24
CA PHE A 593 6.75 -28.66 26.62
C PHE A 593 7.13 -27.37 27.37
N PHE A 594 7.80 -26.44 26.70
CA PHE A 594 8.20 -25.18 27.33
C PHE A 594 7.04 -24.18 27.54
N ASN A 595 5.91 -24.31 26.85
CA ASN A 595 4.75 -23.43 27.07
C ASN A 595 4.27 -23.55 28.52
N TYR A 596 4.24 -24.77 29.06
CA TYR A 596 3.93 -25.02 30.47
C TYR A 596 4.86 -24.26 31.42
N PHE A 597 6.17 -24.26 31.13
CA PHE A 597 7.15 -23.50 31.89
C PHE A 597 6.91 -21.99 31.81
N LEU A 598 6.49 -21.46 30.66
CA LEU A 598 6.17 -20.04 30.50
C LEU A 598 4.95 -19.61 31.33
N TYR A 599 3.87 -20.41 31.31
CA TYR A 599 2.66 -20.11 32.06
C TYR A 599 2.88 -20.21 33.57
N VAL A 600 3.44 -21.32 34.05
CA VAL A 600 3.75 -21.51 35.48
C VAL A 600 4.82 -20.52 35.92
N GLY A 601 5.86 -20.34 35.10
CA GLY A 601 6.96 -19.42 35.37
C GLY A 601 6.51 -17.96 35.48
N SER A 602 5.51 -17.53 34.71
CA SER A 602 4.90 -16.20 34.85
C SER A 602 4.27 -15.98 36.22
N VAL A 603 3.46 -16.93 36.69
CA VAL A 603 2.80 -16.85 38.00
C VAL A 603 3.83 -16.92 39.13
N VAL A 604 4.81 -17.83 39.02
CA VAL A 604 5.91 -17.95 39.98
C VAL A 604 6.76 -16.69 40.01
N MET A 605 7.03 -16.06 38.86
CA MET A 605 7.75 -14.79 38.79
C MET A 605 7.04 -13.69 39.55
N TRP A 606 5.70 -13.60 39.45
CA TRP A 606 4.93 -12.67 40.26
C TRP A 606 5.10 -12.94 41.77
N LEU A 607 4.98 -14.20 42.19
CA LEU A 607 5.15 -14.58 43.59
C LEU A 607 6.56 -14.27 44.11
N LEU A 608 7.60 -14.46 43.29
CA LEU A 608 8.98 -14.08 43.64
C LEU A 608 9.13 -12.57 43.80
N VAL A 609 8.53 -11.77 42.91
CA VAL A 609 8.54 -10.31 43.04
C VAL A 609 7.81 -9.88 44.31
N ALA A 610 6.64 -10.45 44.57
CA ALA A 610 5.87 -10.18 45.78
C ALA A 610 6.64 -10.58 47.05
N PHE A 611 7.38 -11.68 47.02
CA PHE A 611 8.25 -12.13 48.12
C PHE A 611 9.36 -11.10 48.40
N VAL A 612 10.06 -10.66 47.36
CA VAL A 612 11.09 -9.62 47.49
C VAL A 612 10.49 -8.32 48.04
N CYS A 613 9.34 -7.88 47.51
CA CYS A 613 8.64 -6.71 48.02
C CYS A 613 8.13 -6.89 49.46
N SER A 614 7.85 -8.12 49.91
CA SER A 614 7.41 -8.40 51.29
C SER A 614 8.53 -8.25 52.33
N HIS A 615 9.80 -8.37 51.93
CA HIS A 615 10.96 -8.32 52.82
C HIS A 615 11.87 -7.10 52.61
N VAL A 616 11.76 -6.42 51.46
CA VAL A 616 12.59 -5.26 51.12
C VAL A 616 11.74 -4.00 51.19
N TYR A 617 11.72 -3.37 52.36
CA TYR A 617 10.95 -2.15 52.65
C TYR A 617 11.19 -1.00 51.67
N PHE A 618 12.39 -0.88 51.10
CA PHE A 618 12.73 0.14 50.10
C PHE A 618 11.89 0.03 48.81
N LEU A 619 11.38 -1.15 48.48
CA LEU A 619 10.65 -1.41 47.23
C LEU A 619 9.12 -1.32 47.36
N SER A 620 8.57 -1.29 48.58
CA SER A 620 7.13 -1.50 48.82
C SER A 620 6.50 -0.74 50.00
N ASP A 621 7.31 -0.09 50.85
CA ASP A 621 6.94 0.53 52.12
C ASP A 621 6.56 -0.45 53.27
N LEU A 622 6.60 0.04 54.51
CA LEU A 622 6.28 -0.71 55.74
C LEU A 622 4.90 -1.38 55.73
N THR A 623 3.93 -0.85 54.98
CA THR A 623 2.57 -1.40 54.90
C THR A 623 2.49 -2.73 54.14
N TRP A 624 3.56 -3.12 53.43
CA TRP A 624 3.69 -4.37 52.69
C TRP A 624 4.60 -5.41 53.38
N GLU A 625 5.08 -5.11 54.58
CA GLU A 625 5.96 -6.01 55.32
C GLU A 625 5.25 -7.32 55.68
N PHE A 626 5.92 -8.46 55.45
CA PHE A 626 5.40 -9.81 55.69
C PHE A 626 4.07 -10.15 54.98
N MET A 627 3.72 -9.42 53.91
CA MET A 627 2.47 -9.61 53.16
C MET A 627 2.26 -11.06 52.67
N ILE A 628 3.31 -11.72 52.17
CA ILE A 628 3.20 -13.12 51.71
C ILE A 628 2.93 -14.06 52.88
N GLU A 629 3.69 -13.93 53.97
CA GLU A 629 3.54 -14.79 55.15
C GLU A 629 2.13 -14.66 55.73
N GLN A 630 1.66 -13.42 55.92
CA GLN A 630 0.32 -13.13 56.41
C GLN A 630 -0.79 -13.66 55.50
N SER A 631 -0.60 -13.59 54.18
CA SER A 631 -1.59 -14.06 53.20
C SER A 631 -1.62 -15.58 53.09
N PHE A 632 -0.46 -16.25 53.09
CA PHE A 632 -0.38 -17.69 52.88
C PHE A 632 -0.78 -18.49 54.14
N GLU A 633 -0.70 -17.90 55.33
CA GLU A 633 -1.22 -18.53 56.55
C GLU A 633 -2.76 -18.60 56.59
N LEU A 634 -3.46 -17.76 55.82
CA LEU A 634 -4.92 -17.79 55.78
C LEU A 634 -5.44 -18.91 54.87
N ILE A 635 -6.27 -19.76 55.45
CA ILE A 635 -7.03 -20.77 54.69
C ILE A 635 -7.91 -20.11 53.62
N SER A 636 -8.48 -18.93 53.93
CA SER A 636 -9.32 -18.17 52.99
C SER A 636 -8.57 -17.78 51.71
N PHE A 637 -7.26 -17.50 51.78
CA PHE A 637 -6.46 -17.21 50.59
C PHE A 637 -6.44 -18.40 49.62
N TRP A 638 -6.14 -19.60 50.11
CA TRP A 638 -6.07 -20.80 49.30
C TRP A 638 -7.42 -21.22 48.73
N LEU A 639 -8.49 -21.07 49.50
CA LEU A 639 -9.86 -21.31 49.00
C LEU A 639 -10.24 -20.32 47.89
N ILE A 640 -9.94 -19.03 48.08
CA ILE A 640 -10.19 -18.01 47.06
C ILE A 640 -9.35 -18.28 45.80
N TYR A 641 -8.07 -18.59 45.97
CA TYR A 641 -7.16 -18.91 44.86
C TYR A 641 -7.61 -20.15 44.06
N LEU A 642 -8.29 -21.10 44.69
CA LEU A 642 -8.85 -22.27 44.02
C LEU A 642 -10.20 -21.97 43.34
N PHE A 643 -11.16 -21.38 44.06
CA PHE A 643 -12.55 -21.28 43.59
C PHE A 643 -12.80 -20.07 42.68
N VAL A 644 -12.10 -18.96 42.86
CA VAL A 644 -12.34 -17.75 42.03
C VAL A 644 -11.95 -17.95 40.57
N PRO A 645 -10.79 -18.57 40.22
CA PRO A 645 -10.48 -18.87 38.83
C PRO A 645 -11.49 -19.81 38.18
N VAL A 646 -11.99 -20.81 38.92
CA VAL A 646 -13.03 -21.74 38.44
C VAL A 646 -14.33 -20.98 38.16
N ALA A 647 -14.77 -20.13 39.09
CA ALA A 647 -15.96 -19.30 38.90
C ALA A 647 -15.81 -18.35 37.70
N ALA A 648 -14.66 -17.70 37.57
CA ALA A 648 -14.39 -16.75 36.50
C ALA A 648 -14.30 -17.41 35.11
N LEU A 649 -13.70 -18.60 34.99
CA LEU A 649 -13.40 -19.21 33.68
C LEU A 649 -14.36 -20.33 33.25
N SER A 650 -15.17 -20.86 34.17
CA SER A 650 -16.10 -21.98 33.89
C SER A 650 -17.06 -21.70 32.72
N TYR A 651 -17.64 -20.49 32.65
CA TYR A 651 -18.55 -20.12 31.57
C TYR A 651 -17.86 -20.16 30.20
N ALA A 652 -16.62 -19.68 30.12
CA ALA A 652 -15.85 -19.65 28.88
C ALA A 652 -15.45 -21.06 28.44
N HIS A 653 -15.11 -21.94 29.39
CA HIS A 653 -14.84 -23.34 29.12
C HIS A 653 -16.07 -24.04 28.55
N LEU A 654 -17.23 -23.84 29.19
CA LEU A 654 -18.50 -24.44 28.76
C LEU A 654 -18.92 -23.96 27.36
N LEU A 655 -18.88 -22.65 27.10
CA LEU A 655 -19.23 -22.09 25.79
C LEU A 655 -18.34 -22.62 24.66
N ASN A 656 -17.03 -22.73 24.92
CA ASN A 656 -16.10 -23.31 23.94
C ASN A 656 -16.40 -24.79 23.69
N GLY A 657 -16.70 -25.57 24.74
CA GLY A 657 -17.08 -26.98 24.60
C GLY A 657 -18.39 -27.18 23.83
N VAL A 658 -19.39 -26.33 24.07
CA VAL A 658 -20.65 -26.36 23.31
C VAL A 658 -20.42 -26.01 21.85
N ARG A 659 -19.63 -24.97 21.57
CA ARG A 659 -19.30 -24.57 20.19
C ARG A 659 -18.56 -25.69 19.45
N SER A 660 -17.53 -26.28 20.04
CA SER A 660 -16.76 -27.33 19.37
C SER A 660 -17.55 -28.61 19.12
N THR A 661 -18.52 -28.93 19.99
CA THR A 661 -19.27 -30.20 19.92
C THR A 661 -20.52 -30.09 19.04
N PHE A 662 -21.31 -29.01 19.20
CA PHE A 662 -22.60 -28.88 18.52
C PHE A 662 -22.56 -27.96 17.29
N PHE A 663 -21.58 -27.05 17.22
CA PHE A 663 -21.43 -26.09 16.11
C PHE A 663 -19.98 -26.05 15.60
N PRO A 664 -19.41 -27.20 15.18
CA PRO A 664 -18.01 -27.29 14.80
C PRO A 664 -17.71 -26.48 13.53
N GLU A 665 -16.74 -25.59 13.63
CA GLU A 665 -16.17 -24.94 12.46
C GLU A 665 -15.34 -25.91 11.61
N TYR A 666 -15.13 -25.56 10.33
CA TYR A 666 -14.43 -26.40 9.37
C TYR A 666 -13.03 -26.85 9.83
N TRP A 667 -12.31 -26.01 10.60
CA TRP A 667 -11.00 -26.39 11.13
C TRP A 667 -11.07 -27.39 12.30
N HIS A 668 -12.16 -27.45 13.07
CA HIS A 668 -12.37 -28.50 14.08
C HIS A 668 -12.52 -29.85 13.38
N LEU A 669 -13.35 -29.89 12.34
CA LEU A 669 -13.55 -31.10 11.53
C LEU A 669 -12.24 -31.54 10.84
N ALA A 670 -11.47 -30.59 10.30
CA ALA A 670 -10.15 -30.88 9.72
C ALA A 670 -9.18 -31.51 10.73
N LYS A 671 -9.19 -31.03 11.98
CA LYS A 671 -8.41 -31.64 13.07
C LYS A 671 -8.87 -33.05 13.39
N GLU A 672 -10.18 -33.27 13.50
CA GLU A 672 -10.75 -34.58 13.84
C GLU A 672 -10.46 -35.62 12.78
N VAL A 673 -10.68 -35.29 11.50
CA VAL A 673 -10.37 -36.19 10.38
C VAL A 673 -8.90 -36.60 10.39
N THR A 674 -8.00 -35.67 10.64
CA THR A 674 -6.56 -35.97 10.70
C THR A 674 -6.21 -36.78 11.95
N LYS A 675 -6.76 -36.44 13.10
CA LYS A 675 -6.46 -37.09 14.39
C LYS A 675 -7.00 -38.51 14.47
N PHE A 676 -8.19 -38.76 13.91
CA PHE A 676 -8.83 -40.07 13.87
C PHE A 676 -8.54 -40.83 12.56
N ASN A 677 -7.76 -40.24 11.66
CA ASN A 677 -7.41 -40.81 10.36
C ASN A 677 -8.63 -41.25 9.53
N LEU A 678 -9.67 -40.41 9.54
CA LEU A 678 -10.91 -40.62 8.78
C LEU A 678 -10.72 -40.31 7.30
N ASP A 679 -11.67 -40.73 6.44
CA ASP A 679 -11.59 -40.45 5.01
C ASP A 679 -11.61 -38.93 4.74
N ARG A 680 -10.62 -38.46 3.98
CA ARG A 680 -10.46 -37.04 3.60
C ARG A 680 -11.62 -36.53 2.76
N LYS A 681 -12.35 -37.43 2.09
CA LYS A 681 -13.58 -37.10 1.35
C LYS A 681 -14.68 -36.52 2.24
N LEU A 682 -14.68 -36.82 3.54
CA LEU A 682 -15.67 -36.28 4.49
C LEU A 682 -15.59 -34.75 4.63
N LEU A 683 -14.46 -34.14 4.27
CA LEU A 683 -14.25 -32.69 4.26
C LEU A 683 -14.34 -32.08 2.86
N GLN A 684 -14.47 -32.90 1.82
CA GLN A 684 -14.73 -32.40 0.47
C GLN A 684 -16.18 -31.93 0.41
N TRP A 685 -16.39 -30.70 0.85
CA TRP A 685 -17.61 -29.97 0.60
C TRP A 685 -17.65 -29.66 -0.90
N ASN A 686 -18.38 -30.45 -1.67
CA ASN A 686 -18.83 -29.99 -2.97
C ASN A 686 -19.87 -28.90 -2.70
N ASP A 687 -19.56 -27.65 -3.07
CA ASP A 687 -20.58 -26.61 -3.22
C ASP A 687 -21.66 -27.07 -4.23
N ASN A 688 -21.35 -28.10 -5.05
CA ASN A 688 -22.22 -28.86 -5.94
C ASN A 688 -22.51 -30.29 -5.46
N SER A 689 -23.01 -30.48 -4.24
CA SER A 689 -23.54 -31.79 -3.82
C SER A 689 -24.92 -32.04 -4.46
N ASN A 690 -24.90 -32.29 -5.77
CA ASN A 690 -25.89 -33.14 -6.47
C ASN A 690 -25.25 -34.00 -7.58
N ALA A 691 -23.92 -34.13 -7.61
CA ALA A 691 -23.22 -35.03 -8.52
C ALA A 691 -22.77 -36.35 -7.85
N ALA A 692 -23.58 -36.91 -6.95
CA ALA A 692 -23.48 -38.32 -6.58
C ALA A 692 -24.46 -39.12 -7.46
N ARG A 693 -24.06 -39.41 -8.70
CA ARG A 693 -24.57 -40.61 -9.38
C ARG A 693 -24.00 -41.81 -8.64
N ILE A 694 -24.86 -42.50 -7.89
CA ILE A 694 -24.64 -43.90 -7.56
C ILE A 694 -25.34 -44.68 -8.67
N ASP A 695 -24.54 -45.19 -9.60
CA ASP A 695 -24.92 -46.36 -10.38
C ASP A 695 -24.83 -47.58 -9.44
N GLY A 696 -25.88 -48.39 -9.37
CA GLY A 696 -25.84 -49.74 -8.81
C GLY A 696 -26.96 -50.06 -7.82
N ASP A 697 -28.06 -50.59 -8.36
CA ASP A 697 -28.89 -51.69 -7.85
C ASP A 697 -29.00 -51.91 -6.34
N GLU A 698 -30.22 -51.72 -5.79
CA GLU A 698 -30.96 -52.78 -5.09
C GLU A 698 -32.38 -52.28 -4.77
N ASP A 699 -33.37 -53.05 -5.24
CA ASP A 699 -34.76 -53.03 -4.81
C ASP A 699 -34.85 -53.28 -3.29
N ASP A 700 -35.70 -52.53 -2.58
CA ASP A 700 -36.73 -53.07 -1.67
C ASP A 700 -37.34 -51.95 -0.81
N ASP A 701 -38.67 -51.91 -0.85
CA ASP A 701 -39.62 -51.59 0.21
C ASP A 701 -39.35 -50.40 1.15
N LEU A 702 -40.24 -49.39 1.11
CA LEU A 702 -41.23 -49.18 2.18
C LEU A 702 -42.12 -47.97 1.89
N ASP A 703 -43.41 -48.26 1.88
CA ASP A 703 -44.55 -47.36 1.84
C ASP A 703 -44.65 -46.45 3.10
N ASP A 704 -45.49 -45.42 2.92
CA ASP A 704 -46.25 -44.67 3.91
C ASP A 704 -45.51 -43.68 4.83
N LEU A 705 -45.76 -42.39 4.57
CA LEU A 705 -46.36 -41.45 5.53
C LEU A 705 -46.68 -40.11 4.84
N GLU A 706 -47.93 -39.97 4.39
CA GLU A 706 -48.58 -38.67 4.18
C GLU A 706 -48.69 -37.93 5.51
N LEU A 707 -48.30 -36.65 5.55
CA LEU A 707 -48.74 -35.71 6.58
C LEU A 707 -49.07 -34.35 5.93
N ASP A 708 -50.33 -33.97 6.13
CA ASP A 708 -51.05 -32.78 5.68
C ASP A 708 -50.38 -31.45 6.04
N TRP A 709 -50.53 -30.48 5.13
CA TRP A 709 -50.14 -29.07 5.27
C TRP A 709 -51.37 -28.17 5.41
N ASP A 710 -52.20 -28.42 6.42
CA ASP A 710 -53.23 -27.48 6.85
C ASP A 710 -52.92 -27.05 8.29
N ASP A 711 -52.28 -25.89 8.45
CA ASP A 711 -52.56 -24.94 9.52
C ASP A 711 -51.59 -23.73 9.46
N LEU A 712 -52.20 -22.54 9.59
CA LEU A 712 -51.61 -21.21 9.86
C LEU A 712 -51.40 -20.28 8.65
N ASP A 713 -52.50 -19.99 7.95
CA ASP A 713 -52.88 -18.60 7.69
C ASP A 713 -53.50 -18.04 8.97
N ASP A 714 -52.98 -16.93 9.48
CA ASP A 714 -53.72 -15.86 10.20
C ASP A 714 -52.73 -14.87 10.82
N LEU A 715 -52.58 -13.69 10.19
CA LEU A 715 -52.78 -12.36 10.78
C LEU A 715 -52.09 -11.29 9.92
N ASP A 716 -52.85 -10.81 8.93
CA ASP A 716 -52.73 -9.46 8.40
C ASP A 716 -53.50 -8.46 9.30
N ASP A 717 -53.05 -7.21 9.21
CA ASP A 717 -53.78 -5.94 9.35
C ASP A 717 -53.49 -4.94 10.50
N ASP A 718 -53.40 -3.70 9.99
CA ASP A 718 -53.41 -2.34 10.55
C ASP A 718 -52.09 -1.79 11.17
N TRP A 719 -51.59 -0.57 10.88
CA TRP A 719 -52.23 0.71 10.51
C TRP A 719 -51.35 1.59 9.60
N ALA A 720 -52.03 2.43 8.81
CA ALA A 720 -51.48 3.38 7.84
C ALA A 720 -51.16 4.78 8.41
N LEU A 721 -50.19 5.43 7.73
CA LEU A 721 -49.97 6.87 7.45
C LEU A 721 -49.96 7.92 8.58
N GLU A 722 -48.82 8.59 8.73
CA GLU A 722 -48.74 10.05 8.92
C GLU A 722 -47.46 10.62 8.28
N ASP A 723 -47.65 11.60 7.40
CA ASP A 723 -46.66 12.50 6.81
C ASP A 723 -46.13 13.45 7.90
N ASP A 724 -44.81 13.61 8.02
CA ASP A 724 -44.22 14.90 8.36
C ASP A 724 -42.71 14.92 8.06
N GLY A 725 -42.28 15.98 7.38
CA GLY A 725 -40.92 16.23 6.93
C GLY A 725 -39.95 16.68 8.02
N ASP A 726 -38.68 16.78 7.61
CA ASP A 726 -37.56 17.45 8.30
C ASP A 726 -36.93 16.79 9.54
N VAL A 727 -36.31 15.60 9.41
CA VAL A 727 -35.15 15.24 10.27
C VAL A 727 -34.10 14.35 9.55
N ALA A 728 -33.68 14.72 8.34
CA ALA A 728 -32.56 14.08 7.64
C ALA A 728 -31.31 14.99 7.60
N SER A 729 -30.79 15.40 8.76
CA SER A 729 -29.47 16.10 8.81
C SER A 729 -28.69 16.06 10.14
N ALA A 730 -29.10 15.28 11.14
CA ALA A 730 -28.44 15.29 12.46
C ALA A 730 -27.73 13.98 12.88
N GLY A 731 -27.89 12.87 12.16
CA GLY A 731 -27.33 11.56 12.55
C GLY A 731 -25.91 11.25 12.04
N ARG A 732 -25.44 11.95 10.99
CA ARG A 732 -24.15 11.63 10.33
C ARG A 732 -22.94 12.40 10.87
N ARG A 733 -23.11 13.26 11.88
CA ARG A 733 -22.04 14.14 12.41
C ARG A 733 -21.50 13.80 13.80
N LYS A 734 -21.99 12.73 14.44
CA LYS A 734 -21.55 12.33 15.80
C LYS A 734 -20.74 11.03 15.89
N VAL A 735 -20.46 10.37 14.76
CA VAL A 735 -19.66 9.12 14.74
C VAL A 735 -18.22 9.35 14.27
N GLU A 736 -17.89 10.48 13.64
CA GLU A 736 -16.51 10.78 13.22
C GLU A 736 -15.63 11.44 14.29
N GLU A 737 -16.19 11.91 15.41
CA GLU A 737 -15.46 12.77 16.36
C GLU A 737 -14.95 12.07 17.63
N HIS A 738 -15.05 10.74 17.75
CA HIS A 738 -14.62 10.00 18.96
C HIS A 738 -13.45 9.02 18.80
N VAL A 739 -12.80 8.92 17.63
CA VAL A 739 -11.72 7.93 17.40
C VAL A 739 -10.33 8.55 17.18
N LYS A 740 -10.05 9.73 17.74
CA LYS A 740 -8.65 10.22 17.80
C LYS A 740 -8.30 10.81 19.16
N LYS A 741 -8.03 9.95 20.15
CA LYS A 741 -7.15 10.31 21.27
C LYS A 741 -6.54 9.09 22.00
N LYS A 742 -5.19 9.07 21.99
CA LYS A 742 -4.23 8.46 22.94
C LYS A 742 -4.04 6.93 22.83
N VAL A 743 -2.84 6.35 22.80
CA VAL A 743 -1.47 6.76 23.18
C VAL A 743 -0.44 6.20 22.18
N SER A 744 0.49 7.04 21.75
CA SER A 744 1.70 6.67 21.01
C SER A 744 2.84 6.35 21.98
N VAL A 745 3.39 5.13 21.91
CA VAL A 745 4.79 4.87 22.26
C VAL A 745 5.44 4.31 21.01
N ARG A 746 6.26 5.12 20.33
CA ARG A 746 7.12 4.64 19.24
C ARG A 746 8.51 5.23 19.40
N ARG A 747 9.48 4.31 19.39
CA ARG A 747 10.89 4.56 19.08
C ARG A 747 10.96 5.48 17.86
N ALA A 748 11.75 6.55 17.95
CA ALA A 748 11.89 7.54 16.90
C ALA A 748 12.47 6.90 15.64
N GLN A 749 11.60 6.64 14.67
CA GLN A 749 11.96 6.38 13.29
C GLN A 749 12.66 7.61 12.72
N HIS A 750 13.72 7.37 11.94
CA HIS A 750 14.36 8.36 11.10
C HIS A 750 13.33 9.20 10.33
N SER A 751 13.28 10.50 10.63
CA SER A 751 12.52 11.46 9.85
C SER A 751 13.21 11.67 8.49
N LYS A 752 12.78 10.96 7.45
CA LYS A 752 12.93 11.40 6.05
C LYS A 752 12.24 12.78 5.93
N ARG A 753 12.98 13.88 6.10
CA ARG A 753 12.43 15.23 5.88
C ARG A 753 12.28 15.45 4.38
N ARG A 754 11.06 15.40 3.86
CA ARG A 754 10.73 15.87 2.51
C ARG A 754 10.95 17.39 2.46
N PHE A 755 11.71 17.87 1.48
CA PHE A 755 11.84 19.30 1.19
C PHE A 755 10.49 19.80 0.65
N VAL A 756 9.91 20.81 1.32
CA VAL A 756 8.65 21.46 0.91
C VAL A 756 9.00 22.91 0.62
N ASP A 757 8.98 23.28 -0.66
CA ASP A 757 9.37 24.57 -1.22
C ASP A 757 8.18 25.49 -1.49
N ARG A 758 6.98 24.92 -1.58
CA ARG A 758 5.72 25.65 -1.74
C ARG A 758 4.70 25.22 -0.69
N ILE A 759 4.01 26.20 -0.12
CA ILE A 759 2.87 25.94 0.76
C ILE A 759 1.76 26.98 0.54
N ARG A 760 0.52 26.50 0.42
CA ARG A 760 -0.66 27.35 0.41
C ARG A 760 -1.16 27.56 1.83
N VAL A 761 -1.36 28.82 2.22
CA VAL A 761 -1.73 29.23 3.57
C VAL A 761 -2.91 30.20 3.55
N LYS A 762 -3.77 30.12 4.58
CA LYS A 762 -4.87 31.06 4.80
C LYS A 762 -4.55 31.95 6.00
N ALA A 763 -4.47 33.27 5.79
CA ALA A 763 -4.31 34.24 6.86
C ALA A 763 -5.66 34.90 7.18
N THR A 764 -6.04 34.94 8.47
CA THR A 764 -7.29 35.57 8.93
C THR A 764 -7.04 36.49 10.12
N GLY A 765 -7.35 37.77 9.97
CA GLY A 765 -7.29 38.74 11.06
C GLY A 765 -8.30 38.41 12.16
N GLY A 766 -7.95 38.69 13.41
CA GLY A 766 -8.87 38.52 14.54
C GLY A 766 -10.08 39.45 14.42
N HIS A 767 -11.24 39.03 14.91
CA HIS A 767 -12.44 39.88 14.93
C HIS A 767 -12.29 40.99 15.99
N GLY A 768 -12.82 42.18 15.70
CA GLY A 768 -12.95 43.24 16.70
C GLY A 768 -13.99 42.87 17.75
N GLY A 769 -13.73 43.19 19.01
CA GLY A 769 -14.70 43.03 20.09
C GLY A 769 -15.87 43.99 19.93
N ASN A 770 -17.04 43.60 20.46
CA ASN A 770 -18.23 44.43 20.45
C ASN A 770 -18.13 45.57 21.47
N GLY A 771 -18.73 46.72 21.17
CA GLY A 771 -18.94 47.78 22.15
C GLY A 771 -19.92 47.35 23.25
N CYS A 772 -19.85 48.01 24.40
CA CYS A 772 -20.83 47.82 25.49
C CYS A 772 -21.87 48.96 25.48
N ALA A 773 -23.14 48.61 25.71
CA ALA A 773 -24.18 49.57 26.04
C ALA A 773 -24.55 49.37 27.51
N SER A 774 -24.19 50.34 28.35
CA SER A 774 -24.46 50.34 29.78
C SER A 774 -24.86 51.75 30.22
N PHE A 775 -25.63 51.85 31.31
CA PHE A 775 -26.04 53.13 31.88
C PHE A 775 -25.91 53.16 33.42
N PHE A 776 -25.53 54.32 33.97
CA PHE A 776 -25.31 54.53 35.40
C PHE A 776 -26.62 54.70 36.20
N SER A 777 -26.67 54.23 37.45
CA SER A 777 -27.77 54.43 38.40
C SER A 777 -27.24 55.13 39.65
N GLU A 778 -27.79 56.29 40.02
CA GLU A 778 -27.40 57.04 41.22
C GLU A 778 -28.51 56.96 42.28
N SER A 779 -28.30 56.18 43.33
CA SER A 779 -29.07 56.29 44.58
C SER A 779 -28.28 55.78 45.79
N ALA A 780 -27.98 56.73 46.69
CA ALA A 780 -27.73 56.62 48.14
C ALA A 780 -26.57 55.75 48.69
N MET A 781 -25.47 56.46 48.96
CA MET A 781 -24.61 56.41 50.15
C MET A 781 -24.56 55.13 51.03
N ARG A 782 -23.37 54.50 51.00
CA ARG A 782 -22.72 53.72 52.08
C ARG A 782 -23.23 52.31 52.37
N LYS A 783 -22.96 51.38 51.44
CA LYS A 783 -22.31 50.08 51.73
C LYS A 783 -21.34 49.76 50.59
N ARG A 784 -20.03 49.66 50.88
CA ARG A 784 -19.02 49.22 49.90
C ARG A 784 -19.06 47.68 49.82
N PRO A 785 -19.01 47.12 48.61
CA PRO A 785 -18.07 46.05 48.31
C PRO A 785 -17.03 46.58 47.32
N ASN A 786 -15.79 46.68 47.80
CA ASN A 786 -14.61 46.78 46.94
C ASN A 786 -14.54 45.45 46.16
N GLY A 787 -14.74 45.49 44.84
CA GLY A 787 -14.41 44.36 43.99
C GLY A 787 -12.90 44.22 43.95
N GLY A 788 -12.37 43.09 44.43
CA GLY A 788 -10.96 42.76 44.32
C GLY A 788 -10.55 42.67 42.85
N HIS A 789 -9.33 43.10 42.54
CA HIS A 789 -8.69 42.78 41.27
C HIS A 789 -8.62 41.25 41.19
N GLY A 790 -9.23 40.64 40.17
CA GLY A 790 -8.89 39.28 39.79
C GLY A 790 -7.37 39.24 39.60
N GLY A 791 -6.69 38.38 40.34
CA GLY A 791 -5.23 38.34 40.35
C GLY A 791 -4.67 38.20 38.92
N ALA A 792 -3.51 38.79 38.68
CA ALA A 792 -2.80 38.56 37.42
C ALA A 792 -2.59 37.05 37.29
N GLY A 793 -3.18 36.45 36.25
CA GLY A 793 -2.84 35.08 35.88
C GLY A 793 -1.34 35.03 35.59
N GLY A 794 -0.66 34.03 36.16
CA GLY A 794 0.80 34.01 36.19
C GLY A 794 1.44 34.18 34.81
N ASP A 795 2.49 34.99 34.73
CA ASP A 795 3.26 35.15 33.51
C ASP A 795 4.05 33.88 33.22
N VAL A 796 3.99 33.41 31.97
CA VAL A 796 4.94 32.42 31.45
C VAL A 796 6.03 33.20 30.75
N VAL A 797 7.16 33.38 31.42
CA VAL A 797 8.35 34.02 30.85
C VAL A 797 9.16 32.94 30.14
N ILE A 798 9.29 33.07 28.82
CA ILE A 798 10.18 32.24 28.00
C ILE A 798 11.41 33.08 27.71
N GLU A 799 12.53 32.72 28.32
CA GLU A 799 13.83 33.31 28.05
C GLU A 799 14.53 32.52 26.95
N ALA A 800 15.05 33.22 25.94
CA ALA A 800 15.80 32.59 24.86
C ALA A 800 17.19 32.21 25.36
N SER A 801 17.55 30.92 25.22
CA SER A 801 18.89 30.42 25.52
C SER A 801 19.64 30.12 24.23
N ASP A 802 20.89 30.59 24.14
CA ASP A 802 21.78 30.36 23.00
C ASP A 802 22.15 28.87 22.81
N LYS A 803 21.79 28.01 23.77
CA LYS A 803 22.04 26.56 23.74
C LYS A 803 20.89 25.75 23.12
N MET A 804 19.76 26.36 22.78
CA MET A 804 18.57 25.65 22.28
C MET A 804 18.24 26.06 20.84
N GLN A 805 18.43 25.14 19.88
CA GLN A 805 18.35 25.43 18.44
C GLN A 805 17.16 24.80 17.70
N ASN A 806 16.34 23.98 18.36
CA ASN A 806 15.05 23.56 17.82
C ASN A 806 14.01 23.38 18.94
N LEU A 807 12.73 23.50 18.58
CA LEU A 807 11.59 23.39 19.50
C LEU A 807 10.88 22.02 19.41
N ALA A 808 11.49 21.02 18.77
CA ALA A 808 10.84 19.73 18.49
C ALA A 808 10.49 18.92 19.75
N ASN A 809 11.16 19.20 20.88
CA ASN A 809 10.94 18.52 22.17
C ASN A 809 10.42 19.45 23.28
N ALA A 810 10.01 20.69 22.97
CA ALA A 810 9.36 21.52 23.98
C ALA A 810 7.91 21.05 24.16
N THR A 811 7.61 20.43 25.30
CA THR A 811 6.25 20.02 25.67
C THR A 811 5.26 21.16 25.49
N HIS A 812 4.33 20.98 24.56
CA HIS A 812 3.26 21.94 24.31
C HIS A 812 2.24 21.84 25.44
N HIS A 813 2.33 22.70 26.45
CA HIS A 813 1.23 23.28 27.23
C HIS A 813 1.80 23.92 28.51
N PHE A 814 2.13 25.21 28.46
CA PHE A 814 2.33 26.01 29.67
C PHE A 814 1.14 26.94 29.85
N LYS A 815 0.36 26.69 30.89
CA LYS A 815 -0.78 27.53 31.27
C LYS A 815 -0.38 28.28 32.53
N GLY A 816 -0.16 29.60 32.40
CA GLY A 816 -0.14 30.47 33.58
C GLY A 816 -1.44 30.27 34.35
N GLY A 817 -1.34 30.12 35.68
CA GLY A 817 -2.50 29.85 36.54
C GLY A 817 -3.63 30.83 36.26
N ALA A 818 -4.88 30.34 36.23
CA ALA A 818 -6.04 31.20 36.02
C ALA A 818 -6.23 32.13 37.23
N GLY A 819 -6.34 33.43 36.98
CA GLY A 819 -6.89 34.36 37.97
C GLY A 819 -8.34 33.99 38.28
N THR A 820 -8.71 34.02 39.57
CA THR A 820 -10.04 33.62 40.04
C THR A 820 -11.14 34.56 39.56
N ASN A 821 -12.38 34.05 39.52
CA ASN A 821 -13.56 34.78 39.06
C ASN A 821 -14.03 35.81 40.10
N GLY A 822 -14.15 37.08 39.70
CA GLY A 822 -14.99 38.04 40.41
C GLY A 822 -16.45 37.87 39.96
N MET A 823 -17.29 37.27 40.81
CA MET A 823 -18.74 37.24 40.61
C MET A 823 -19.38 38.51 41.20
N ARG A 824 -20.53 38.96 40.67
CA ARG A 824 -21.36 40.01 41.27
C ARG A 824 -22.83 39.62 41.19
N THR A 825 -23.60 39.97 42.21
CA THR A 825 -25.07 40.07 42.15
C THR A 825 -25.55 41.20 43.06
N PHE A 826 -26.54 41.98 42.61
CA PHE A 826 -27.83 42.30 43.27
C PHE A 826 -28.69 43.19 42.33
N PHE A 827 -30.01 42.96 42.38
CA PHE A 827 -31.07 43.68 41.66
C PHE A 827 -31.47 44.98 42.39
N SER A 828 -31.99 45.96 41.66
CA SER A 828 -32.93 46.97 42.19
C SER A 828 -33.65 47.72 41.07
N GLU A 829 -34.96 47.85 41.26
CA GLU A 829 -35.94 48.58 40.46
C GLU A 829 -35.90 50.08 40.77
N SER A 830 -36.11 50.93 39.75
CA SER A 830 -36.77 52.26 39.80
C SER A 830 -36.34 53.16 38.64
N ALA A 831 -37.32 53.91 38.13
CA ALA A 831 -37.26 54.69 36.92
C ALA A 831 -36.71 56.11 37.16
N MET A 832 -35.55 56.44 36.57
CA MET A 832 -35.20 57.78 36.07
C MET A 832 -33.98 57.74 35.14
N ARG A 833 -33.91 58.69 34.20
CA ARG A 833 -33.03 58.70 33.01
C ARG A 833 -31.53 58.56 33.36
N LYS A 834 -30.91 57.50 32.82
CA LYS A 834 -29.53 57.06 33.11
C LYS A 834 -28.50 57.64 32.12
N ARG A 835 -27.28 57.95 32.60
CA ARG A 835 -26.14 58.41 31.78
C ARG A 835 -25.41 57.22 31.12
N PRO A 836 -25.01 57.28 29.84
CA PRO A 836 -24.31 56.18 29.16
C PRO A 836 -22.87 56.04 29.68
N ASN A 837 -22.46 54.80 30.02
CA ASN A 837 -21.13 54.47 30.57
C ASN A 837 -20.52 53.19 29.95
N GLY A 838 -20.84 52.87 28.70
CA GLY A 838 -20.33 51.69 28.00
C GLY A 838 -19.00 51.92 27.28
N GLY A 839 -17.98 51.10 27.58
CA GLY A 839 -16.68 51.13 26.94
C GLY A 839 -16.65 50.53 25.53
N HIS A 840 -15.58 50.84 24.78
CA HIS A 840 -15.33 50.33 23.41
C HIS A 840 -14.88 48.88 23.42
N GLY A 841 -15.17 48.12 22.36
CA GLY A 841 -14.51 46.83 22.13
C GLY A 841 -13.02 46.99 21.87
N GLY A 842 -12.25 45.92 22.03
CA GLY A 842 -10.85 45.85 21.63
C GLY A 842 -10.71 45.56 20.13
N ALA A 843 -9.69 46.10 19.48
CA ALA A 843 -9.42 45.77 18.07
C ALA A 843 -8.96 44.31 17.93
N GLY A 844 -9.23 43.68 16.78
CA GLY A 844 -8.70 42.36 16.45
C GLY A 844 -7.19 42.39 16.21
N GLY A 845 -6.51 41.26 16.44
CA GLY A 845 -5.08 41.10 16.14
C GLY A 845 -4.84 40.89 14.64
N ASP A 846 -3.80 41.55 14.12
CA ASP A 846 -3.30 41.34 12.75
C ASP A 846 -2.52 40.03 12.61
N VAL A 847 -2.39 39.54 11.37
CA VAL A 847 -1.49 38.45 10.98
C VAL A 847 -0.36 39.03 10.15
N VAL A 848 0.88 38.83 10.59
CA VAL A 848 2.10 39.34 9.96
C VAL A 848 3.01 38.17 9.64
N ILE A 849 3.46 38.06 8.39
CA ILE A 849 4.46 37.09 7.94
C ILE A 849 5.83 37.77 7.98
N GLU A 850 6.82 37.16 8.62
CA GLU A 850 8.13 37.77 8.86
C GLU A 850 9.26 36.78 8.53
N ALA A 851 10.25 37.23 7.75
CA ALA A 851 11.42 36.42 7.44
C ALA A 851 12.35 36.28 8.65
N SER A 852 12.79 35.06 8.91
CA SER A 852 13.75 34.74 9.96
C SER A 852 14.87 33.85 9.41
N ASP A 853 16.09 34.25 9.73
CA ASP A 853 17.34 33.50 9.53
C ASP A 853 17.40 32.14 10.26
N LYS A 854 16.57 31.94 11.29
CA LYS A 854 16.49 30.70 12.06
C LYS A 854 15.60 29.62 11.42
N MET A 855 14.86 29.94 10.35
CA MET A 855 13.97 29.02 9.65
C MET A 855 14.57 28.60 8.31
N GLN A 856 14.65 27.29 8.04
CA GLN A 856 15.32 26.75 6.85
C GLN A 856 14.38 26.12 5.81
N ASN A 857 13.14 25.78 6.17
CA ASN A 857 12.16 25.22 5.23
C ASN A 857 10.72 25.60 5.62
N LEU A 858 9.78 25.41 4.69
CA LEU A 858 8.36 25.71 4.88
C LEU A 858 7.57 24.52 5.48
N ALA A 859 8.21 23.37 5.71
CA ALA A 859 7.56 22.13 6.12
C ALA A 859 6.85 22.21 7.49
N ASN A 860 7.27 23.13 8.36
CA ASN A 860 6.68 23.32 9.70
C ASN A 860 5.65 24.46 9.77
N ALA A 861 5.33 25.12 8.65
CA ALA A 861 4.34 26.20 8.63
C ALA A 861 2.92 25.61 8.67
N THR A 862 2.11 26.04 9.65
CA THR A 862 0.70 25.65 9.74
C THR A 862 -0.09 26.25 8.56
N HIS A 863 -0.98 25.49 7.94
CA HIS A 863 -1.72 25.96 6.76
C HIS A 863 -2.71 27.11 7.05
N HIS A 864 -3.04 27.38 8.33
CA HIS A 864 -4.05 28.35 8.74
C HIS A 864 -3.52 29.24 9.89
N PHE A 865 -3.42 30.55 9.64
CA PHE A 865 -2.95 31.53 10.62
C PHE A 865 -4.09 32.48 11.03
N LYS A 866 -4.32 32.63 12.35
CA LYS A 866 -5.40 33.46 12.87
C LYS A 866 -4.93 34.41 13.97
N GLY A 867 -5.21 35.70 13.79
CA GLY A 867 -5.00 36.72 14.83
C GLY A 867 -5.98 36.56 16.00
N GLY A 868 -5.56 36.93 17.21
CA GLY A 868 -6.42 36.87 18.39
C GLY A 868 -7.62 37.82 18.29
N ALA A 869 -8.78 37.41 18.79
CA ALA A 869 -9.97 38.27 18.82
C ALA A 869 -9.83 39.38 19.89
N GLY A 870 -10.33 40.58 19.59
CA GLY A 870 -10.45 41.65 20.58
C GLY A 870 -11.57 41.35 21.57
N THR A 871 -11.39 41.71 22.85
CA THR A 871 -12.43 41.48 23.85
C THR A 871 -13.53 42.53 23.76
N ASN A 872 -14.73 42.22 24.23
CA ASN A 872 -15.81 43.20 24.28
C ASN A 872 -15.50 44.33 25.27
N GLY A 873 -16.09 45.50 25.05
CA GLY A 873 -16.09 46.59 26.02
C GLY A 873 -16.88 46.22 27.28
N MET A 874 -16.61 46.91 28.38
CA MET A 874 -17.26 46.69 29.68
C MET A 874 -17.93 47.97 30.22
N PRO A 875 -18.81 47.87 31.23
CA PRO A 875 -19.37 49.03 31.93
C PRO A 875 -18.30 49.92 32.58
N ASN A 876 -18.66 51.17 32.94
CA ASN A 876 -17.76 52.21 33.47
C ASN A 876 -16.67 52.66 32.49
N ASP A 877 -17.01 52.77 31.21
CA ASP A 877 -16.12 53.23 30.14
C ASP A 877 -14.84 52.38 29.96
N ALA A 878 -14.84 51.14 30.47
CA ALA A 878 -13.70 50.24 30.37
C ALA A 878 -13.61 49.62 28.96
N ALA A 879 -12.56 49.98 28.22
CA ALA A 879 -12.32 49.47 26.88
C ALA A 879 -11.84 48.00 26.89
N GLY A 880 -12.30 47.23 25.90
CA GLY A 880 -11.87 45.87 25.64
C GLY A 880 -10.40 45.82 25.21
N ARG A 881 -9.70 44.75 25.58
CA ARG A 881 -8.30 44.52 25.24
C ARG A 881 -8.17 44.15 23.77
N LYS A 882 -7.13 44.69 23.12
CA LYS A 882 -6.76 44.34 21.74
C LYS A 882 -6.36 42.85 21.69
N GLY A 883 -6.80 42.16 20.64
CA GLY A 883 -6.38 40.79 20.36
C GLY A 883 -4.90 40.71 20.03
N LYS A 884 -4.22 39.64 20.46
CA LYS A 884 -2.78 39.43 20.19
C LYS A 884 -2.53 39.24 18.69
N HIS A 885 -1.48 39.88 18.17
CA HIS A 885 -1.01 39.69 16.80
C HIS A 885 -0.46 38.27 16.61
N CYS A 886 -0.66 37.69 15.42
CA CYS A 886 -0.06 36.42 15.01
C CYS A 886 1.13 36.72 14.10
N HIS A 887 2.35 36.49 14.60
CA HIS A 887 3.58 36.59 13.81
C HIS A 887 3.94 35.20 13.28
N VAL A 888 4.00 35.06 11.97
CA VAL A 888 4.33 33.82 11.27
C VAL A 888 5.76 33.95 10.76
N LYS A 889 6.67 33.16 11.31
CA LYS A 889 8.07 33.15 10.87
C LYS A 889 8.25 32.25 9.65
N VAL A 890 8.82 32.80 8.58
CA VAL A 890 9.16 32.09 7.33
C VAL A 890 10.66 32.20 7.05
N PRO A 891 11.27 31.28 6.28
CA PRO A 891 12.67 31.40 5.88
C PRO A 891 12.94 32.67 5.06
N CYS A 892 14.15 33.22 5.17
CA CYS A 892 14.62 34.29 4.28
C CYS A 892 14.69 33.78 2.83
N GLY A 893 14.18 34.56 1.88
CA GLY A 893 14.02 34.16 0.48
C GLY A 893 12.62 33.62 0.12
N THR A 894 11.63 33.82 1.00
CA THR A 894 10.23 33.45 0.74
C THR A 894 9.52 34.53 -0.08
N LEU A 895 8.98 34.15 -1.24
CA LEU A 895 8.01 34.93 -2.00
C LEU A 895 6.59 34.70 -1.49
N VAL A 896 5.84 35.78 -1.34
CA VAL A 896 4.43 35.75 -0.97
C VAL A 896 3.59 36.09 -2.20
N LYS A 897 2.87 35.11 -2.73
CA LYS A 897 1.90 35.29 -3.82
C LYS A 897 0.49 35.31 -3.29
N ARG A 898 -0.32 36.28 -3.68
CA ARG A 898 -1.76 36.32 -3.40
C ARG A 898 -2.48 35.48 -4.44
N VAL A 899 -3.41 34.64 -3.98
CA VAL A 899 -4.22 33.79 -4.84
C VAL A 899 -5.62 34.39 -4.93
N GLU A 900 -6.08 34.71 -6.14
CA GLU A 900 -7.44 35.15 -6.45
C GLU A 900 -8.11 34.14 -7.39
N ARG A 901 -9.32 33.69 -7.05
CA ARG A 901 -10.11 32.73 -7.83
C ARG A 901 -11.12 33.47 -8.70
N TYR A 902 -11.15 33.18 -9.99
CA TYR A 902 -12.24 33.61 -10.87
C TYR A 902 -12.71 32.47 -11.77
N GLU A 903 -13.96 32.55 -12.20
CA GLU A 903 -14.58 31.61 -13.13
C GLU A 903 -14.36 32.11 -14.56
N ARG A 904 -13.78 31.26 -15.40
CA ARG A 904 -13.55 31.52 -16.81
C ARG A 904 -14.49 30.64 -17.62
N GLU A 905 -15.34 31.27 -18.44
CA GLU A 905 -16.23 30.55 -19.35
C GLU A 905 -15.43 29.99 -20.55
N LEU A 906 -15.61 28.70 -20.81
CA LEU A 906 -15.05 27.96 -21.93
C LEU A 906 -15.99 28.06 -23.14
N GLU A 907 -15.47 27.81 -24.34
CA GLU A 907 -16.22 27.94 -25.61
C GLU A 907 -17.43 26.99 -25.71
N ASN A 908 -17.51 25.96 -24.86
CA ASN A 908 -18.60 25.01 -24.75
C ASN A 908 -19.70 25.44 -23.75
N GLY A 909 -19.58 26.60 -23.10
CA GLY A 909 -20.54 27.11 -22.10
C GLY A 909 -20.32 26.57 -20.69
N GLU A 910 -19.25 25.83 -20.42
CA GLU A 910 -18.84 25.41 -19.08
C GLU A 910 -17.90 26.44 -18.44
N TYR A 911 -17.89 26.52 -17.10
CA TYR A 911 -17.02 27.44 -16.35
C TYR A 911 -15.87 26.67 -15.69
N GLU A 912 -14.62 27.08 -15.95
CA GLU A 912 -13.43 26.59 -15.24
C GLU A 912 -13.01 27.58 -14.15
N ILE A 913 -12.71 27.08 -12.94
CA ILE A 913 -12.18 27.92 -11.85
C ILE A 913 -10.67 28.02 -12.02
N VAL A 914 -10.17 29.22 -12.33
CA VAL A 914 -8.74 29.49 -12.52
C VAL A 914 -8.20 30.29 -11.32
N ASP A 915 -7.12 29.79 -10.70
CA ASP A 915 -6.38 30.48 -9.64
C ASP A 915 -5.36 31.46 -10.28
N GLN A 916 -5.58 32.78 -10.23
CA GLN A 916 -4.59 33.78 -10.61
C GLN A 916 -3.69 34.15 -9.44
N MET A 917 -2.38 34.16 -9.67
CA MET A 917 -1.37 34.41 -8.64
C MET A 917 -0.59 35.69 -8.91
N GLU A 918 -0.62 36.63 -7.98
CA GLU A 918 0.14 37.89 -8.04
C GLU A 918 1.21 37.91 -6.94
N ILE A 919 2.46 38.29 -7.26
CA ILE A 919 3.52 38.44 -6.27
C ILE A 919 3.30 39.74 -5.48
N VAL A 920 3.12 39.63 -4.16
CA VAL A 920 2.79 40.78 -3.31
C VAL A 920 3.92 41.16 -2.36
N ALA A 921 4.81 40.23 -2.03
CA ALA A 921 6.02 40.51 -1.25
C ALA A 921 7.16 39.54 -1.56
N ASP A 922 8.40 40.03 -1.47
CA ASP A 922 9.64 39.24 -1.47
C ASP A 922 10.33 39.48 -0.12
N LEU A 923 10.42 38.44 0.70
CA LEU A 923 10.99 38.51 2.05
C LEU A 923 12.44 38.01 2.03
N ASP A 924 13.31 38.83 1.45
CA ASP A 924 14.71 38.49 1.13
C ASP A 924 15.68 38.63 2.32
N LYS A 925 15.39 39.52 3.27
CA LYS A 925 16.26 39.83 4.42
C LYS A 925 15.64 39.42 5.76
N PRO A 926 16.47 39.01 6.76
CA PRO A 926 15.98 38.76 8.12
C PRO A 926 15.24 39.99 8.68
N GLY A 927 14.04 39.78 9.22
CA GLY A 927 13.17 40.84 9.75
C GLY A 927 12.29 41.54 8.72
N ALA A 928 12.41 41.23 7.42
CA ALA A 928 11.45 41.69 6.43
C ALA A 928 10.06 41.13 6.75
N SER A 929 9.02 41.98 6.78
CA SER A 929 7.68 41.57 7.18
C SER A 929 6.60 42.05 6.21
N PHE A 930 5.55 41.24 6.08
CA PHE A 930 4.38 41.49 5.26
C PHE A 930 3.10 41.31 6.08
N LEU A 931 2.23 42.33 6.07
CA LEU A 931 0.93 42.29 6.72
C LEU A 931 -0.05 41.45 5.88
N ALA A 932 -0.21 40.17 6.24
CA ALA A 932 -1.03 39.23 5.48
C ALA A 932 -2.53 39.37 5.76
N ALA A 933 -2.93 39.75 6.97
CA ALA A 933 -4.35 40.04 7.27
C ALA A 933 -4.51 41.07 8.38
N LYS A 934 -5.47 41.98 8.21
CA LYS A 934 -5.75 43.06 9.17
C LYS A 934 -6.87 42.65 10.13
N GLY A 935 -6.66 42.91 11.41
CA GLY A 935 -7.62 42.72 12.47
C GLY A 935 -8.83 43.64 12.34
N GLY A 936 -9.99 43.14 12.77
CA GLY A 936 -11.25 43.86 12.72
C GLY A 936 -11.27 45.11 13.60
N LYS A 937 -11.99 46.15 13.15
CA LYS A 937 -12.16 47.40 13.90
C LYS A 937 -13.01 47.15 15.16
N PRO A 938 -12.68 47.80 16.28
CA PRO A 938 -13.46 47.66 17.51
C PRO A 938 -14.85 48.30 17.38
N GLY A 939 -15.84 47.67 18.00
CA GLY A 939 -17.16 48.27 18.17
C GLY A 939 -17.12 49.48 19.12
N LEU A 940 -17.84 50.55 18.79
CA LEU A 940 -17.93 51.76 19.59
C LEU A 940 -18.97 51.62 20.72
N GLY A 941 -18.57 52.04 21.93
CA GLY A 941 -19.48 52.17 23.08
C GLY A 941 -20.42 53.37 22.98
N ASN A 942 -21.52 53.33 23.73
CA ASN A 942 -22.63 54.30 23.65
C ASN A 942 -22.27 55.73 24.08
N ARG A 943 -21.13 55.96 24.76
CA ARG A 943 -20.66 57.29 25.18
C ARG A 943 -20.23 58.19 24.02
N ILE A 944 -19.57 57.65 22.99
CA ILE A 944 -19.13 58.42 21.81
C ILE A 944 -20.29 58.67 20.83
N LEU A 945 -21.21 57.71 20.72
CA LEU A 945 -22.43 57.87 19.94
C LEU A 945 -23.36 58.96 20.50
N ALA A 946 -23.19 59.32 21.78
CA ALA A 946 -23.89 60.43 22.44
C ALA A 946 -23.22 61.81 22.25
N GLY A 947 -22.26 61.95 21.33
CA GLY A 947 -21.39 63.12 21.20
C GLY A 947 -22.09 64.48 20.96
N LYS A 948 -21.53 65.51 21.63
CA LYS A 948 -21.71 66.98 21.50
C LYS A 948 -22.95 67.61 22.16
N THR A 949 -22.83 67.97 23.45
CA THR A 949 -23.61 69.07 24.03
C THR A 949 -23.15 70.39 23.40
N THR A 950 -23.99 70.99 22.56
CA THR A 950 -23.90 72.42 22.22
C THR A 950 -24.25 73.28 23.45
N LYS A 951 -23.68 74.48 23.54
CA LYS A 951 -23.73 75.45 24.67
C LYS A 951 -25.11 75.88 25.19
N PHE A 952 -26.22 75.32 24.70
CA PHE A 952 -27.57 75.65 25.15
C PHE A 952 -28.38 74.37 25.33
N GLY A 953 -28.76 74.09 26.59
CA GLY A 953 -29.35 72.84 27.05
C GLY A 953 -30.74 72.53 26.49
N ARG A 954 -30.82 72.03 25.26
CA ARG A 954 -31.95 71.23 24.75
C ARG A 954 -31.41 70.01 24.01
N LEU A 955 -31.55 68.83 24.65
CA LEU A 955 -31.19 67.52 24.09
C LEU A 955 -32.23 67.07 23.04
N ARG A 956 -31.78 66.80 21.80
CA ARG A 956 -32.61 66.26 20.70
C ARG A 956 -32.69 64.72 20.76
N LYS A 957 -33.92 64.24 21.02
CA LYS A 957 -34.72 63.14 20.45
C LYS A 957 -34.18 61.81 19.84
N HIS A 958 -32.89 61.47 19.79
CA HIS A 958 -32.52 60.06 19.48
C HIS A 958 -31.20 59.66 20.17
N MET A 959 -31.33 58.89 21.25
CA MET A 959 -30.21 58.28 21.96
C MET A 959 -30.10 56.82 21.46
N PRO A 960 -28.98 56.39 20.84
CA PRO A 960 -28.91 55.05 20.29
C PRO A 960 -28.84 54.01 21.42
N GLU A 961 -29.88 53.18 21.52
CA GLU A 961 -29.96 52.05 22.45
C GLU A 961 -29.04 50.89 22.03
N ASN A 962 -28.55 50.90 20.78
CA ASN A 962 -27.80 49.78 20.20
C ASN A 962 -26.29 49.99 20.25
N LYS A 963 -25.59 48.94 20.73
CA LYS A 963 -24.14 48.77 20.61
C LYS A 963 -23.75 48.58 19.14
N THR A 964 -22.62 49.15 18.71
CA THR A 964 -22.05 48.78 17.42
C THR A 964 -21.19 47.53 17.59
N THR A 965 -21.36 46.57 16.68
CA THR A 965 -20.57 45.34 16.65
C THR A 965 -19.18 45.60 16.08
N GLY A 966 -18.18 44.90 16.59
CA GLY A 966 -16.84 44.94 16.01
C GLY A 966 -16.85 44.34 14.60
N SER A 967 -16.07 44.90 13.68
CA SER A 967 -16.01 44.36 12.32
C SER A 967 -15.23 43.05 12.29
N PRO A 968 -15.50 42.14 11.35
CA PRO A 968 -14.63 41.00 11.14
C PRO A 968 -13.25 41.44 10.62
N GLY A 969 -12.22 40.64 10.91
CA GLY A 969 -10.89 40.80 10.29
C GLY A 969 -10.88 40.29 8.85
N THR A 970 -9.91 40.73 8.05
CA THR A 970 -9.79 40.30 6.66
C THR A 970 -9.28 38.85 6.58
N SER A 971 -9.66 38.12 5.54
CA SER A 971 -9.17 36.75 5.28
C SER A 971 -8.70 36.66 3.84
N GLN A 972 -7.50 36.11 3.61
CA GLN A 972 -6.90 35.99 2.29
C GLN A 972 -6.08 34.71 2.18
N TYR A 973 -6.05 34.12 0.98
CA TYR A 973 -5.18 33.00 0.63
C TYR A 973 -3.87 33.50 0.02
N TYR A 974 -2.77 32.92 0.48
CA TYR A 974 -1.45 33.16 -0.05
C TYR A 974 -0.75 31.84 -0.38
N GLU A 975 0.07 31.85 -1.42
CA GLU A 975 1.06 30.81 -1.69
C GLU A 975 2.43 31.36 -1.31
N LEU A 976 3.11 30.65 -0.41
CA LEU A 976 4.47 30.95 0.01
C LEU A 976 5.40 30.03 -0.77
N GLU A 977 6.34 30.63 -1.51
CA GLU A 977 7.32 29.93 -2.32
C GLU A 977 8.74 30.29 -1.87
N LEU A 978 9.54 29.30 -1.47
CA LEU A 978 10.92 29.51 -1.06
C LEU A 978 11.85 29.45 -2.27
N LYS A 979 12.58 30.55 -2.55
CA LYS A 979 13.52 30.65 -3.67
C LYS A 979 14.94 30.19 -3.38
N THR A 980 15.30 29.94 -2.12
CA THR A 980 16.65 29.54 -1.68
C THR A 980 16.64 28.11 -1.13
N ILE A 981 17.43 27.20 -1.73
CA ILE A 981 17.55 25.80 -1.29
C ILE A 981 18.69 25.61 -0.27
N ALA A 982 19.83 26.30 -0.46
CA ALA A 982 21.02 26.18 0.38
C ALA A 982 21.98 27.39 0.22
N ASP A 983 22.97 27.54 1.10
CA ASP A 983 24.00 28.59 1.03
C ASP A 983 25.00 28.33 -0.11
N VAL A 984 25.32 27.05 -0.34
CA VAL A 984 26.22 26.58 -1.42
C VAL A 984 25.58 25.43 -2.19
N GLY A 985 25.63 25.49 -3.53
CA GLY A 985 25.18 24.41 -4.42
C GLY A 985 26.34 23.74 -5.15
N LEU A 986 26.39 22.40 -5.15
CA LEU A 986 27.37 21.60 -5.89
C LEU A 986 26.84 21.32 -7.30
N VAL A 987 27.43 21.91 -8.33
CA VAL A 987 26.98 21.77 -9.73
C VAL A 987 28.08 21.09 -10.56
N GLY A 988 27.67 20.16 -11.44
CA GLY A 988 28.57 19.40 -12.30
C GLY A 988 27.85 18.30 -13.06
N TYR A 989 28.51 17.66 -14.03
CA TYR A 989 27.94 16.59 -14.85
C TYR A 989 27.37 15.43 -14.01
N PRO A 990 26.41 14.63 -14.53
CA PRO A 990 26.02 13.36 -13.92
C PRO A 990 27.27 12.53 -13.58
N ASN A 991 27.28 11.87 -12.42
CA ASN A 991 28.42 11.08 -11.90
C ASN A 991 29.73 11.81 -11.61
N ALA A 992 29.76 13.15 -11.56
CA ALA A 992 30.95 13.91 -11.15
C ALA A 992 31.32 13.80 -9.65
N GLY A 993 30.72 12.87 -8.88
CA GLY A 993 31.04 12.67 -7.47
C GLY A 993 30.37 13.64 -6.48
N LYS A 994 29.39 14.45 -6.91
CA LYS A 994 28.72 15.48 -6.09
C LYS A 994 28.04 14.93 -4.83
N SER A 995 27.26 13.85 -4.95
CA SER A 995 26.60 13.17 -3.82
C SER A 995 27.62 12.57 -2.85
N THR A 996 28.74 12.07 -3.39
CA THR A 996 29.87 11.56 -2.59
C THR A 996 30.50 12.71 -1.81
N LEU A 997 30.75 13.85 -2.45
CA LEU A 997 31.30 15.04 -1.80
C LEU A 997 30.37 15.59 -0.71
N LEU A 998 29.06 15.64 -0.95
CA LEU A 998 28.09 16.05 0.05
C LEU A 998 28.07 15.12 1.28
N SER A 999 28.16 13.80 1.06
CA SER A 999 28.20 12.81 2.13
C SER A 999 29.47 12.88 2.99
N VAL A 1000 30.56 13.39 2.42
CA VAL A 1000 31.83 13.60 3.12
C VAL A 1000 31.84 14.92 3.88
N LEU A 1001 31.34 16.00 3.26
CA LEU A 1001 31.32 17.33 3.86
C LEU A 1001 30.24 17.49 4.95
N SER A 1002 29.16 16.72 4.88
CA SER A 1002 28.01 16.86 5.77
C SER A 1002 27.55 15.52 6.34
N ARG A 1003 26.63 15.55 7.31
CA ARG A 1003 25.97 14.32 7.81
C ARG A 1003 24.85 13.80 6.89
N ALA A 1004 24.71 14.33 5.67
CA ALA A 1004 23.72 13.85 4.72
C ALA A 1004 24.12 12.50 4.13
N THR A 1005 23.13 11.64 3.86
CA THR A 1005 23.31 10.32 3.27
C THR A 1005 22.58 10.23 1.92
N PRO A 1006 23.03 10.99 0.90
CA PRO A 1006 22.45 10.88 -0.45
C PRO A 1006 22.78 9.51 -1.06
N GLU A 1007 21.98 9.07 -2.01
CA GLU A 1007 22.25 7.84 -2.77
C GLU A 1007 23.48 8.02 -3.65
N ILE A 1008 24.45 7.11 -3.53
CA ILE A 1008 25.70 7.11 -4.29
C ILE A 1008 25.76 5.82 -5.08
N ALA A 1009 25.62 5.91 -6.41
CA ALA A 1009 25.67 4.76 -7.31
C ALA A 1009 26.47 5.12 -8.58
N PRO A 1010 26.99 4.13 -9.33
CA PRO A 1010 27.87 4.37 -10.48
C PRO A 1010 27.14 4.77 -11.77
N TYR A 1011 25.80 4.80 -11.79
CA TYR A 1011 25.00 5.16 -12.97
C TYR A 1011 24.53 6.62 -12.91
N PRO A 1012 24.40 7.32 -14.06
CA PRO A 1012 24.03 8.74 -14.07
C PRO A 1012 22.61 8.97 -13.53
N PHE A 1013 22.36 10.18 -13.01
CA PHE A 1013 21.05 10.63 -12.48
C PHE A 1013 20.62 10.07 -11.12
N THR A 1014 21.55 9.61 -10.28
CA THR A 1014 21.26 9.25 -8.87
C THR A 1014 20.55 10.37 -8.10
N THR A 1015 20.92 11.62 -8.37
CA THR A 1015 20.28 12.81 -7.76
C THR A 1015 19.15 13.34 -8.65
N LEU A 1016 17.94 12.79 -8.49
CA LEU A 1016 16.72 13.31 -9.14
C LEU A 1016 16.11 14.51 -8.40
N HIS A 1017 16.38 14.62 -7.10
CA HIS A 1017 15.95 15.72 -6.23
C HIS A 1017 17.15 16.25 -5.42
N PRO A 1018 17.20 17.55 -5.11
CA PRO A 1018 18.33 18.12 -4.39
C PRO A 1018 18.40 17.57 -2.96
N TYR A 1019 19.58 17.10 -2.57
CA TYR A 1019 19.86 16.68 -1.20
C TYR A 1019 20.59 17.80 -0.46
N VAL A 1020 20.06 18.24 0.68
CA VAL A 1020 20.67 19.31 1.49
C VAL A 1020 21.39 18.70 2.69
N GLY A 1021 22.68 18.99 2.80
CA GLY A 1021 23.53 18.68 3.93
C GLY A 1021 23.92 19.93 4.72
N ILE A 1022 24.18 19.74 6.02
CA ILE A 1022 24.67 20.82 6.90
C ILE A 1022 26.12 20.52 7.24
N VAL A 1023 26.99 21.50 6.97
CA VAL A 1023 28.39 21.51 7.37
C VAL A 1023 28.52 22.40 8.61
N GLU A 1024 29.02 21.83 9.71
CA GLU A 1024 29.25 22.56 10.96
C GLU A 1024 30.75 22.85 11.10
N PHE A 1025 31.11 24.13 11.25
CA PHE A 1025 32.47 24.55 11.52
C PHE A 1025 32.72 24.64 13.04
N PRO A 1026 33.99 24.50 13.50
CA PRO A 1026 34.33 24.51 14.93
C PRO A 1026 33.96 25.79 15.69
N ASP A 1027 33.79 26.91 14.98
CA ASP A 1027 33.38 28.21 15.49
C ASP A 1027 31.85 28.36 15.59
N THR A 1028 31.09 27.25 15.51
CA THR A 1028 29.62 27.17 15.49
C THR A 1028 28.94 27.78 14.27
N PHE A 1029 29.71 28.21 13.27
CA PHE A 1029 29.17 28.61 11.97
C PHE A 1029 28.64 27.38 11.23
N ARG A 1030 27.44 27.49 10.65
CA ARG A 1030 26.80 26.41 9.88
C ARG A 1030 26.55 26.86 8.46
N LEU A 1031 26.92 26.00 7.53
CA LEU A 1031 26.74 26.20 6.10
C LEU A 1031 25.83 25.10 5.56
N SER A 1032 24.75 25.46 4.86
CA SER A 1032 23.94 24.50 4.12
C SER A 1032 24.52 24.30 2.72
N VAL A 1033 24.78 23.03 2.36
CA VAL A 1033 25.32 22.63 1.06
C VAL A 1033 24.30 21.72 0.39
N ALA A 1034 23.95 21.98 -0.87
CA ALA A 1034 23.04 21.15 -1.64
C ALA A 1034 23.77 20.41 -2.76
N ASP A 1035 23.52 19.10 -2.87
CA ASP A 1035 23.82 18.31 -4.07
C ASP A 1035 22.71 18.53 -5.10
N ILE A 1036 23.09 19.00 -6.29
CA ILE A 1036 22.18 19.44 -7.34
C ILE A 1036 22.16 18.39 -8.46
N PRO A 1037 20.99 18.11 -9.08
CA PRO A 1037 20.90 17.25 -10.27
C PRO A 1037 21.93 17.63 -11.35
N GLY A 1038 22.47 16.61 -12.03
CA GLY A 1038 23.52 16.82 -13.04
C GLY A 1038 23.03 17.65 -14.22
N LEU A 1039 23.86 18.60 -14.68
CA LEU A 1039 23.56 19.38 -15.88
C LEU A 1039 23.68 18.49 -17.13
N ILE A 1040 22.67 18.55 -17.99
CA ILE A 1040 22.61 17.84 -19.28
C ILE A 1040 22.41 18.83 -20.44
N ASP A 1041 22.78 18.40 -21.65
CA ASP A 1041 22.51 19.18 -22.86
C ASP A 1041 21.00 19.42 -23.03
N GLY A 1042 20.63 20.68 -23.30
CA GLY A 1042 19.24 21.09 -23.41
C GLY A 1042 18.55 21.50 -22.10
N ALA A 1043 19.25 21.50 -20.95
CA ALA A 1043 18.68 21.95 -19.67
C ALA A 1043 18.08 23.38 -19.70
N HIS A 1044 18.61 24.28 -20.55
CA HIS A 1044 18.08 25.63 -20.79
C HIS A 1044 16.66 25.65 -21.41
N ARG A 1045 16.18 24.51 -21.95
CA ARG A 1045 14.83 24.31 -22.49
C ARG A 1045 13.94 23.50 -21.54
N ASN A 1046 14.31 23.40 -20.27
CA ASN A 1046 13.65 22.60 -19.23
C ASN A 1046 13.72 21.06 -19.40
N VAL A 1047 14.62 20.56 -20.26
CA VAL A 1047 14.89 19.12 -20.37
C VAL A 1047 15.51 18.63 -19.05
N GLY A 1048 14.96 17.54 -18.49
CA GLY A 1048 15.39 17.02 -17.18
C GLY A 1048 15.08 17.93 -15.99
N LEU A 1049 14.00 18.73 -16.07
CA LEU A 1049 13.60 19.76 -15.07
C LEU A 1049 14.57 20.95 -14.97
N GLY A 1050 15.46 21.15 -15.95
CA GLY A 1050 16.54 22.13 -15.88
C GLY A 1050 16.11 23.57 -15.58
N HIS A 1051 15.07 24.10 -16.22
CA HIS A 1051 14.66 25.50 -16.06
C HIS A 1051 13.79 25.71 -14.81
N ASP A 1052 12.92 24.76 -14.49
CA ASP A 1052 12.16 24.74 -13.23
C ASP A 1052 13.07 24.58 -12.01
N PHE A 1053 14.26 24.00 -12.20
CA PHE A 1053 15.25 23.81 -11.15
C PHE A 1053 16.26 24.97 -11.05
N LEU A 1054 16.79 25.48 -12.16
CA LEU A 1054 17.80 26.56 -12.21
C LEU A 1054 17.36 27.84 -11.48
N ARG A 1055 16.05 28.11 -11.42
CA ARG A 1055 15.48 29.25 -10.66
C ARG A 1055 15.81 29.22 -9.15
N HIS A 1056 16.05 28.03 -8.59
CA HIS A 1056 16.38 27.86 -7.18
C HIS A 1056 17.88 28.04 -6.89
N ILE A 1057 18.71 28.10 -7.94
CA ILE A 1057 20.16 28.35 -7.86
C ILE A 1057 20.47 29.85 -7.91
N GLU A 1058 19.55 30.68 -8.42
CA GLU A 1058 19.72 32.12 -8.67
C GLU A 1058 20.21 32.93 -7.45
N ARG A 1059 19.92 32.46 -6.22
CA ARG A 1059 20.34 33.09 -4.95
C ARG A 1059 21.33 32.24 -4.13
N THR A 1060 21.84 31.14 -4.68
CA THR A 1060 22.83 30.25 -4.02
C THR A 1060 24.25 30.57 -4.51
N LYS A 1061 25.26 30.50 -3.63
CA LYS A 1061 26.66 30.66 -4.07
C LYS A 1061 27.11 29.35 -4.73
N VAL A 1062 27.36 29.37 -6.03
CA VAL A 1062 27.68 28.16 -6.81
C VAL A 1062 29.17 27.84 -6.70
N SER A 1063 29.50 26.58 -6.39
CA SER A 1063 30.85 26.03 -6.47
C SER A 1063 30.88 24.98 -7.59
N ASN A 1064 31.82 25.12 -8.54
CA ASN A 1064 31.94 24.26 -9.71
C ASN A 1064 32.90 23.11 -9.40
N THR A 1065 32.44 21.86 -9.51
CA THR A 1065 33.23 20.64 -9.23
C THR A 1065 33.51 19.85 -10.49
#